data_AF-A0A1B6LDT2-F1
#
_entry.id   AF-A0A1B6LDT2-F1
#
_cell.length_a   1.000
_cell.length_b   1.000
_cell.length_c   1.000
_cell.angle_alpha   90.00
_cell.angle_beta   90.00
_cell.angle_gamma   90.00
#
_symmetry.space_group_name_H-M   'P 1'
#
loop_
_entity.id
_entity.type
_entity.pdbx_description
1 polymer ?
#
loop_
_entity_poly.entity_id
_entity_poly.type
_entity_poly.pdbx_seq_one_letter_code
_entity_poly.pdbx_strand_id
1 'polypeptide(L)'
;MTDEDQDSLRPSSPYHEKCFPPYCDNAGQVDKQSVAKMTRRDLEDKYIVYADENLNLKKRVREHERHIQRLQTAMARQDSIDKRGGGKMPPSMHLDSARMDNLEIQNKHLQAKVKVLKQQLMNHSYIHSKENKISENKERQLKNPEYFRDVGQTQSARETKNRYKSPSPSARDLNNSSALKERIAVLENLLETQKDKYKTRIAQLEKELSAFSKTGGNLSEELSEHSRKVNDNVEIIKLRRDSKRMSTEIDALNSQNEALQKELDELKAALKKADESVEELERMLERERERAKDAKSNLSKSVSHTETIRVLQEEIRDLKSERKELKEANERLLLLTTTASKSDKSLGSDTKLKQQISALELRLDEKTRELKAKEERVAQLEERLKDSDKPPKSVLSKETMAGGRDEDSNLKDEDEIQQLKRKLNEALDELRELRPIADHHNRNCLNISEPERPKTPPSTVQSALSDHEVEQVPGVTATKPVLIIVSKHEFDAVLMKKKKFYSQTEVMVPSDGQRPHNCKMEICIYDLEVDNRMVDHISEMEKDPQVYVVWNFLGLEQTTLAMPLTTAHFHTNVVYFGPLSEEMARHVQQSEMPIQLMLVKSRGNAVKVGEGKLDLMQAINQPNRGFLRSVSLAAEQGYGTV
;
A
#
# COMPACT_ATOMS: atom_id res chain seq x y z
N MET A 1 5.95 63.86 16.88
CA MET A 1 6.32 63.30 15.57
C MET A 1 7.20 62.09 15.86
N THR A 2 6.73 61.12 16.65
CA THR A 2 5.86 59.97 16.30
C THR A 2 6.45 59.12 15.18
N ASP A 3 6.96 57.96 15.59
CA ASP A 3 7.58 56.88 14.82
C ASP A 3 6.57 56.15 13.90
N GLU A 4 5.78 56.89 13.11
CA GLU A 4 4.77 56.30 12.21
C GLU A 4 5.23 56.18 10.75
N ASP A 5 6.42 56.65 10.39
CA ASP A 5 6.83 56.75 8.97
C ASP A 5 7.83 55.67 8.49
N GLN A 6 8.12 54.61 9.27
CA GLN A 6 9.07 53.56 8.84
C GLN A 6 8.48 52.20 8.45
N ASP A 7 7.16 51.99 8.55
CA ASP A 7 6.55 50.69 8.21
C ASP A 7 6.13 50.52 6.74
N SER A 8 6.41 51.50 5.87
CA SER A 8 5.92 51.49 4.48
C SER A 8 6.81 50.77 3.45
N LEU A 9 7.85 50.03 3.86
CA LEU A 9 8.79 49.37 2.93
C LEU A 9 9.04 47.88 3.18
N ARG A 10 8.10 47.15 3.80
CA ARG A 10 8.13 45.68 3.76
C ARG A 10 7.40 45.14 2.52
N PRO A 11 8.01 44.26 1.72
CA PRO A 11 7.27 43.48 0.74
C PRO A 11 6.18 42.69 1.47
N SER A 12 4.93 42.95 1.14
CA SER A 12 3.79 42.20 1.68
C SER A 12 3.94 40.72 1.29
N SER A 13 4.26 39.88 2.27
CA SER A 13 4.16 38.43 2.15
C SER A 13 2.70 38.05 1.88
N PRO A 14 2.40 37.16 0.91
CA PRO A 14 1.04 36.87 0.46
C PRO A 14 0.19 36.05 1.45
N TYR A 15 0.60 35.96 2.72
CA TYR A 15 0.00 35.08 3.73
C TYR A 15 -0.58 35.78 4.96
N HIS A 16 -0.79 37.10 4.93
CA HIS A 16 -1.48 37.80 6.02
C HIS A 16 -2.70 38.55 5.48
N GLU A 17 -3.90 38.06 5.82
CA GLU A 17 -4.98 38.87 6.45
C GLU A 17 -6.40 38.27 6.39
N LYS A 18 -6.64 37.08 5.81
CA LYS A 18 -8.05 36.62 5.63
C LYS A 18 -8.47 35.30 6.25
N CYS A 19 -7.72 34.74 7.21
CA CYS A 19 -8.12 33.52 7.91
C CYS A 19 -7.97 33.63 9.42
N PHE A 20 -8.90 34.33 10.08
CA PHE A 20 -9.18 34.11 11.51
C PHE A 20 -10.67 33.77 11.68
N PRO A 21 -11.03 32.53 12.08
CA PRO A 21 -12.38 32.18 12.51
C PRO A 21 -12.72 32.85 13.86
N PRO A 22 -13.98 33.21 14.14
CA PRO A 22 -14.38 34.04 15.28
C PRO A 22 -14.44 33.29 16.63
N TYR A 23 -13.76 32.15 16.77
CA TYR A 23 -13.78 31.34 18.00
C TYR A 23 -12.38 30.83 18.33
N CYS A 24 -11.41 31.72 18.51
CA CYS A 24 -10.06 31.37 18.97
C CYS A 24 -9.46 32.50 19.83
N ASP A 25 -10.23 33.12 20.72
CA ASP A 25 -9.74 34.26 21.52
C ASP A 25 -8.68 33.89 22.58
N ASN A 26 -8.44 32.61 22.85
CA ASN A 26 -7.48 32.19 23.90
C ASN A 26 -6.34 31.26 23.43
N ALA A 27 -6.18 31.00 22.14
CA ALA A 27 -5.11 30.11 21.65
C ALA A 27 -3.86 30.85 21.11
N GLY A 28 -3.83 32.18 21.17
CA GLY A 28 -2.92 33.00 20.36
C GLY A 28 -1.94 33.92 21.09
N GLN A 29 -1.87 33.92 22.42
CA GLN A 29 -0.78 34.64 23.11
C GLN A 29 0.37 33.68 23.38
N VAL A 30 1.14 33.36 22.33
CA VAL A 30 2.53 32.93 22.55
C VAL A 30 3.22 34.12 23.20
N ASP A 31 3.65 33.94 24.44
CA ASP A 31 4.25 34.99 25.25
C ASP A 31 5.44 35.59 24.48
N LYS A 32 5.28 36.81 23.94
CA LYS A 32 6.29 37.45 23.08
C LYS A 32 7.64 37.57 23.80
N GLN A 33 7.61 37.60 25.14
CA GLN A 33 8.81 37.58 25.98
C GLN A 33 9.51 36.22 26.02
N SER A 34 8.78 35.10 25.84
CA SER A 34 9.36 33.77 25.71
C SER A 34 10.13 33.65 24.39
N VAL A 35 9.50 34.06 23.28
CA VAL A 35 10.09 33.98 21.93
C VAL A 35 11.32 34.87 21.80
N ALA A 36 11.30 36.08 22.40
CA ALA A 36 12.44 37.01 22.37
C ALA A 36 13.67 36.52 23.16
N LYS A 37 13.49 35.57 24.09
CA LYS A 37 14.58 34.96 24.88
C LYS A 37 15.17 33.70 24.21
N MET A 38 14.54 33.20 23.15
CA MET A 38 15.00 32.00 22.44
C MET A 38 16.15 32.34 21.49
N THR A 39 17.11 31.42 21.36
CA THR A 39 18.17 31.61 20.37
C THR A 39 17.61 31.36 18.97
N ARG A 40 18.28 31.91 17.94
CA ARG A 40 17.89 31.71 16.53
C ARG A 40 17.74 30.24 16.18
N ARG A 41 18.61 29.38 16.69
CA ARG A 41 18.56 27.92 16.45
C ARG A 41 17.30 27.30 17.04
N ASP A 42 16.95 27.65 18.28
CA ASP A 42 15.75 27.13 18.92
C ASP A 42 14.45 27.59 18.22
N LEU A 43 14.48 28.77 17.60
CA LEU A 43 13.38 29.28 16.80
C LEU A 43 13.27 28.57 15.44
N GLU A 44 14.39 28.28 14.79
CA GLU A 44 14.44 27.49 13.55
C GLU A 44 13.94 26.06 13.79
N ASP A 45 14.36 25.42 14.88
CA ASP A 45 13.92 24.07 15.26
C ASP A 45 12.41 24.04 15.58
N LYS A 46 11.90 25.01 16.36
CA LYS A 46 10.46 25.13 16.62
C LYS A 46 9.67 25.44 15.36
N TYR A 47 10.21 26.26 14.46
CA TYR A 47 9.55 26.56 13.19
C TYR A 47 9.39 25.30 12.32
N ILE A 48 10.41 24.44 12.27
CA ILE A 48 10.33 23.15 11.57
C ILE A 48 9.23 22.27 12.17
N VAL A 49 9.20 22.13 13.50
CA VAL A 49 8.16 21.34 14.19
C VAL A 49 6.76 21.90 13.92
N TYR A 50 6.56 23.22 14.02
CA TYR A 50 5.26 23.82 13.73
C TYR A 50 4.88 23.76 12.25
N ALA A 51 5.85 23.77 11.33
CA ALA A 51 5.58 23.57 9.90
C ALA A 51 5.07 22.15 9.63
N ASP A 52 5.67 21.14 10.26
CA ASP A 52 5.25 19.74 10.17
C ASP A 52 3.88 19.52 10.82
N GLU A 53 3.64 20.09 12.00
CA GLU A 53 2.33 20.07 12.66
C GLU A 53 1.24 20.72 11.80
N ASN A 54 1.52 21.88 11.20
CA ASN A 54 0.60 22.56 10.28
C ASN A 54 0.34 21.75 9.01
N LEU A 55 1.35 21.07 8.48
CA LEU A 55 1.18 20.19 7.33
C LEU A 55 0.27 19.01 7.68
N ASN A 56 0.46 18.42 8.85
CA ASN A 56 -0.36 17.32 9.36
C ASN A 56 -1.82 17.77 9.65
N LEU A 57 -2.01 18.96 10.20
CA LEU A 57 -3.34 19.55 10.37
C LEU A 57 -4.02 19.78 9.02
N LYS A 58 -3.32 20.33 8.03
CA LYS A 58 -3.86 20.50 6.66
C LYS A 58 -4.23 19.16 6.00
N LYS A 59 -3.51 18.07 6.29
CA LYS A 59 -3.85 16.72 5.80
C LYS A 59 -5.15 16.22 6.46
N ARG A 60 -5.27 16.34 7.79
CA ARG A 60 -6.48 15.96 8.54
C ARG A 60 -7.71 16.76 8.12
N VAL A 61 -7.57 18.07 7.93
CA VAL A 61 -8.66 18.93 7.44
C VAL A 61 -9.14 18.46 6.07
N ARG A 62 -8.22 18.21 5.12
CA ARG A 62 -8.57 17.68 3.78
C ARG A 62 -9.20 16.28 3.84
N GLU A 63 -8.86 15.47 4.83
CA GLU A 63 -9.49 14.17 5.05
C GLU A 63 -10.91 14.30 5.60
N HIS A 64 -11.10 15.18 6.58
CA HIS A 64 -12.43 15.50 7.10
C HIS A 64 -13.32 16.15 6.03
N GLU A 65 -12.79 17.05 5.20
CA GLU A 65 -13.52 17.62 4.05
C GLU A 65 -13.95 16.54 3.06
N ARG A 66 -13.07 15.59 2.72
CA ARG A 66 -13.42 14.44 1.88
C ARG A 66 -14.49 13.56 2.53
N HIS A 67 -14.42 13.35 3.84
CA HIS A 67 -15.43 12.60 4.58
C HIS A 67 -16.78 13.31 4.57
N ILE A 68 -16.80 14.62 4.80
CA ILE A 68 -18.00 15.46 4.73
C ILE A 68 -18.61 15.41 3.32
N GLN A 69 -17.79 15.53 2.26
CA GLN A 69 -18.27 15.41 0.88
C GLN A 69 -18.88 14.03 0.57
N ARG A 70 -18.27 12.95 1.09
CA ARG A 70 -18.82 11.59 0.96
C ARG A 70 -20.16 11.46 1.67
N LEU A 71 -20.27 11.99 2.90
CA LEU A 71 -21.52 11.99 3.66
C LEU A 71 -22.60 12.84 2.97
N GLN A 72 -22.26 14.03 2.48
CA GLN A 72 -23.17 14.88 1.71
C GLN A 72 -23.66 14.17 0.44
N THR A 73 -22.75 13.47 -0.26
CA THR A 73 -23.11 12.69 -1.45
C THR A 73 -23.98 11.47 -1.08
N ALA A 74 -23.70 10.81 0.04
CA ALA A 74 -24.51 9.69 0.55
C ALA A 74 -25.91 10.14 0.96
N MET A 75 -26.04 11.26 1.67
CA MET A 75 -27.33 11.86 2.02
C MET A 75 -28.10 12.30 0.77
N ALA A 76 -27.44 12.92 -0.22
CA ALA A 76 -28.09 13.29 -1.47
C ALA A 76 -28.58 12.06 -2.26
N ARG A 77 -27.84 10.95 -2.23
CA ARG A 77 -28.26 9.67 -2.81
C ARG A 77 -29.44 9.08 -2.03
N GLN A 78 -29.42 9.12 -0.70
CA GLN A 78 -30.53 8.68 0.14
C GLN A 78 -31.80 9.50 -0.11
N ASP A 79 -31.70 10.82 -0.15
CA ASP A 79 -32.80 11.72 -0.50
C ASP A 79 -33.35 11.44 -1.90
N SER A 80 -32.49 11.04 -2.85
CA SER A 80 -32.90 10.68 -4.21
C SER A 80 -33.59 9.32 -4.28
N ILE A 81 -33.27 8.40 -3.38
CA ILE A 81 -33.90 7.09 -3.21
C ILE A 81 -35.26 7.25 -2.53
N ASP A 82 -35.34 8.10 -1.51
CA ASP A 82 -36.59 8.38 -0.79
C ASP A 82 -37.60 9.18 -1.65
N LYS A 83 -37.12 10.04 -2.56
CA LYS A 83 -37.97 10.79 -3.52
C LYS A 83 -38.44 9.97 -4.72
N ARG A 84 -37.78 8.85 -5.05
CA ARG A 84 -38.19 7.90 -6.11
C ARG A 84 -38.74 6.64 -5.46
N GLY A 85 -39.90 6.76 -4.79
CA GLY A 85 -40.52 5.69 -4.02
C GLY A 85 -40.37 4.30 -4.65
N GLY A 86 -39.73 3.37 -3.93
CA GLY A 86 -39.70 1.95 -4.26
C GLY A 86 -38.34 1.27 -4.45
N GLY A 87 -37.22 1.82 -3.97
CA GLY A 87 -35.91 1.16 -4.04
C GLY A 87 -35.68 0.16 -2.89
N LYS A 88 -35.62 -1.14 -3.18
CA LYS A 88 -35.39 -2.23 -2.22
C LYS A 88 -34.09 -2.03 -1.43
N MET A 89 -34.20 -2.11 -0.11
CA MET A 89 -33.11 -2.09 0.86
C MET A 89 -32.23 -3.36 0.76
N PRO A 90 -30.97 -3.33 1.23
CA PRO A 90 -30.04 -4.45 1.17
C PRO A 90 -30.60 -5.75 1.81
N PRO A 91 -30.21 -6.96 1.37
CA PRO A 91 -30.77 -8.22 1.86
C PRO A 91 -30.67 -8.43 3.39
N SER A 92 -29.61 -7.93 4.04
CA SER A 92 -29.48 -8.01 5.51
C SER A 92 -30.49 -7.09 6.23
N MET A 93 -30.85 -5.96 5.63
CA MET A 93 -31.88 -5.05 6.14
C MET A 93 -33.30 -5.48 5.77
N HIS A 94 -33.48 -6.38 4.80
CA HIS A 94 -34.81 -6.85 4.39
C HIS A 94 -35.44 -7.79 5.42
N LEU A 95 -34.61 -8.59 6.11
CA LEU A 95 -35.04 -9.41 7.24
C LEU A 95 -35.42 -8.53 8.44
N ASP A 96 -34.63 -7.50 8.72
CA ASP A 96 -34.92 -6.55 9.80
C ASP A 96 -36.11 -5.65 9.47
N SER A 97 -36.31 -5.25 8.21
CA SER A 97 -37.48 -4.48 7.76
C SER A 97 -38.75 -5.32 7.85
N ALA A 98 -38.74 -6.58 7.39
CA ALA A 98 -39.91 -7.46 7.52
C ALA A 98 -40.22 -7.80 8.98
N ARG A 99 -39.18 -7.87 9.84
CA ARG A 99 -39.33 -8.04 11.27
C ARG A 99 -39.89 -6.77 11.93
N MET A 100 -39.42 -5.59 11.52
CA MET A 100 -39.93 -4.30 11.95
C MET A 100 -41.38 -4.10 11.54
N ASP A 101 -41.76 -4.42 10.30
CA ASP A 101 -43.14 -4.33 9.80
C ASP A 101 -44.07 -5.26 10.59
N ASN A 102 -43.64 -6.50 10.85
CA ASN A 102 -44.40 -7.43 11.68
C ASN A 102 -44.53 -6.93 13.12
N LEU A 103 -43.46 -6.39 13.71
CA LEU A 103 -43.50 -5.79 15.04
C LEU A 103 -44.39 -4.54 15.07
N GLU A 104 -44.40 -3.74 14.00
CA GLU A 104 -45.25 -2.55 13.90
C GLU A 104 -46.73 -2.93 13.75
N ILE A 105 -47.05 -3.95 12.95
CA ILE A 105 -48.41 -4.50 12.84
C ILE A 105 -48.86 -5.07 14.19
N GLN A 106 -48.00 -5.83 14.87
CA GLN A 106 -48.30 -6.36 16.21
C GLN A 106 -48.49 -5.23 17.24
N ASN A 107 -47.67 -4.18 17.20
CA ASN A 107 -47.79 -3.04 18.09
C ASN A 107 -49.08 -2.25 17.81
N LYS A 108 -49.46 -2.03 16.55
CA LYS A 108 -50.76 -1.45 16.17
C LYS A 108 -51.93 -2.31 16.67
N HIS A 109 -51.83 -3.63 16.54
CA HIS A 109 -52.85 -4.56 17.03
C HIS A 109 -52.95 -4.55 18.57
N LEU A 110 -51.83 -4.52 19.28
CA LEU A 110 -51.78 -4.40 20.73
C LEU A 110 -52.31 -3.05 21.21
N GLN A 111 -51.96 -1.95 20.55
CA GLN A 111 -52.51 -0.62 20.84
C GLN A 111 -54.03 -0.57 20.61
N ALA A 112 -54.55 -1.23 19.56
CA ALA A 112 -55.98 -1.36 19.34
C ALA A 112 -56.66 -2.16 20.46
N LYS A 113 -56.08 -3.30 20.87
CA LYS A 113 -56.54 -4.09 22.02
C LYS A 113 -56.53 -3.28 23.32
N VAL A 114 -55.45 -2.52 23.58
CA VAL A 114 -55.34 -1.63 24.74
C VAL A 114 -56.40 -0.52 24.68
N LYS A 115 -56.68 0.06 23.52
CA LYS A 115 -57.77 1.05 23.36
C LYS A 115 -59.13 0.43 23.65
N VAL A 116 -59.41 -0.77 23.13
CA VAL A 116 -60.67 -1.48 23.40
C VAL A 116 -60.79 -1.85 24.87
N LEU A 117 -59.74 -2.36 25.50
CA LEU A 117 -59.72 -2.68 26.93
C LEU A 117 -59.86 -1.42 27.79
N LYS A 118 -59.21 -0.30 27.43
CA LYS A 118 -59.42 0.99 28.09
C LYS A 118 -60.85 1.49 27.92
N GLN A 119 -61.46 1.32 26.74
CA GLN A 119 -62.86 1.67 26.51
C GLN A 119 -63.81 0.78 27.30
N GLN A 120 -63.54 -0.52 27.36
CA GLN A 120 -64.31 -1.47 28.18
C GLN A 120 -64.17 -1.17 29.66
N LEU A 121 -62.97 -0.82 30.14
CA LEU A 121 -62.72 -0.42 31.51
C LEU A 121 -63.40 0.92 31.84
N MET A 122 -63.36 1.91 30.93
CA MET A 122 -64.10 3.16 31.08
C MET A 122 -65.62 2.92 31.07
N ASN A 123 -66.12 2.05 30.20
CA ASN A 123 -67.54 1.70 30.17
C ASN A 123 -67.96 0.96 31.44
N HIS A 124 -67.13 0.02 31.94
CA HIS A 124 -67.39 -0.68 33.18
C HIS A 124 -67.31 0.27 34.37
N SER A 125 -66.32 1.16 34.43
CA SER A 125 -66.22 2.23 35.44
C SER A 125 -67.40 3.20 35.38
N TYR A 126 -67.88 3.54 34.19
CA TYR A 126 -69.07 4.37 33.99
C TYR A 126 -70.36 3.64 34.43
N ILE A 127 -70.48 2.34 34.16
CA ILE A 127 -71.57 1.49 34.63
C ILE A 127 -71.54 1.41 36.17
N HIS A 128 -70.39 1.13 36.79
CA HIS A 128 -70.22 1.13 38.25
C HIS A 128 -70.49 2.51 38.88
N SER A 129 -70.15 3.61 38.20
CA SER A 129 -70.47 4.97 38.66
C SER A 129 -71.97 5.29 38.61
N LYS A 130 -72.73 4.65 37.71
CA LYS A 130 -74.19 4.75 37.63
C LYS A 130 -74.88 3.78 38.59
N GLU A 131 -74.34 2.58 38.75
CA GLU A 131 -74.84 1.57 39.69
C GLU A 131 -74.66 2.03 41.14
N ASN A 132 -73.56 2.72 41.48
CA ASN A 132 -73.41 3.36 42.80
C ASN A 132 -74.38 4.52 43.02
N LYS A 133 -74.72 5.31 41.98
CA LYS A 133 -75.76 6.36 42.07
C LYS A 133 -77.19 5.82 42.14
N ILE A 134 -77.45 4.62 41.60
CA ILE A 134 -78.75 3.94 41.71
C ILE A 134 -78.86 3.20 43.06
N SER A 135 -77.75 2.71 43.59
CA SER A 135 -77.67 2.04 44.90
C SER A 135 -77.85 3.04 46.05
N GLU A 136 -77.23 4.21 45.99
CA GLU A 136 -77.43 5.29 47.00
C GLU A 136 -78.84 5.89 46.99
N ASN A 137 -79.61 5.73 45.90
CA ASN A 137 -81.01 6.18 45.81
C ASN A 137 -82.05 5.10 46.18
N LYS A 138 -81.67 3.83 46.26
CA LYS A 138 -82.57 2.75 46.71
C LYS A 138 -82.65 2.61 48.22
N GLU A 139 -81.65 3.10 48.96
CA GLU A 139 -81.61 3.01 50.42
C GLU A 139 -82.42 4.11 51.14
N ARG A 140 -82.93 5.13 50.42
CA ARG A 140 -83.69 6.25 51.00
C ARG A 140 -85.22 6.18 50.84
N GLN A 141 -85.79 5.10 50.31
CA GLN A 141 -87.25 4.97 50.13
C GLN A 141 -87.91 3.76 50.84
N LEU A 142 -87.28 3.20 51.87
CA LEU A 142 -87.92 2.21 52.74
C LEU A 142 -88.68 2.88 53.90
N LYS A 143 -89.72 3.67 53.59
CA LYS A 143 -90.78 4.07 54.53
C LYS A 143 -92.10 4.35 53.78
N ASN A 144 -92.82 3.30 53.39
CA ASN A 144 -94.23 3.12 53.79
C ASN A 144 -94.84 1.84 53.20
N PRO A 145 -95.75 1.19 53.94
CA PRO A 145 -96.47 -0.02 53.53
C PRO A 145 -97.76 0.33 52.78
N GLU A 146 -98.40 -0.71 52.23
CA GLU A 146 -99.68 -0.70 51.51
C GLU A 146 -99.61 -0.27 50.04
N TYR A 147 -99.71 -1.23 49.11
CA TYR A 147 -100.97 -1.49 48.42
C TYR A 147 -100.88 -2.77 47.57
N PHE A 148 -101.86 -3.62 47.84
CA PHE A 148 -102.33 -4.75 47.05
C PHE A 148 -102.65 -4.33 45.60
N ARG A 149 -102.14 -5.04 44.59
CA ARG A 149 -103.01 -5.53 43.50
C ARG A 149 -102.40 -6.69 42.71
N ASP A 150 -103.32 -7.59 42.45
CA ASP A 150 -103.26 -8.95 41.95
C ASP A 150 -103.19 -9.00 40.40
N VAL A 151 -103.18 -10.24 39.87
CA VAL A 151 -103.36 -10.67 38.46
C VAL A 151 -102.07 -10.60 37.62
N GLY A 152 -101.49 -11.67 37.07
CA GLY A 152 -102.00 -12.99 36.69
C GLY A 152 -101.53 -13.30 35.26
N GLN A 153 -101.18 -14.57 34.99
CA GLN A 153 -100.95 -15.23 33.68
C GLN A 153 -99.54 -15.07 33.06
N THR A 154 -98.67 -16.09 32.87
CA THR A 154 -98.73 -17.34 32.05
C THR A 154 -99.25 -17.07 30.63
N GLN A 155 -98.69 -17.47 29.49
CA GLN A 155 -97.64 -18.38 29.01
C GLN A 155 -97.54 -18.09 27.49
N SER A 156 -96.43 -18.43 26.82
CA SER A 156 -96.52 -18.87 25.41
C SER A 156 -95.34 -19.78 25.08
N ALA A 157 -95.60 -21.09 25.15
CA ALA A 157 -94.79 -22.10 24.49
C ALA A 157 -95.73 -23.08 23.80
N ARG A 158 -95.40 -23.34 22.52
CA ARG A 158 -96.20 -23.93 21.46
C ARG A 158 -96.83 -25.29 21.79
N GLU A 159 -98.05 -25.44 21.28
CA GLU A 159 -98.80 -26.68 21.13
C GLU A 159 -98.10 -27.69 20.22
N THR A 160 -98.04 -28.96 20.63
CA THR A 160 -98.12 -30.11 19.73
C THR A 160 -99.15 -31.10 20.27
N LYS A 161 -100.24 -31.26 19.51
CA LYS A 161 -101.30 -32.23 19.75
C LYS A 161 -100.77 -33.64 19.42
N ASN A 162 -100.87 -34.58 20.36
CA ASN A 162 -101.06 -35.98 20.01
C ASN A 162 -101.98 -36.69 21.02
N ARG A 163 -103.15 -37.06 20.50
CA ARG A 163 -104.13 -37.96 21.11
C ARG A 163 -103.48 -39.34 21.32
N TYR A 164 -103.46 -39.84 22.55
CA TYR A 164 -103.65 -41.26 22.79
C TYR A 164 -104.61 -41.48 23.95
N LYS A 165 -105.43 -42.51 23.75
CA LYS A 165 -106.69 -42.83 24.42
C LYS A 165 -106.48 -43.19 25.90
N SER A 166 -107.42 -42.76 26.73
CA SER A 166 -107.63 -43.27 28.09
C SER A 166 -107.88 -44.79 28.09
N PRO A 167 -107.72 -45.44 29.26
CA PRO A 167 -108.94 -45.86 29.94
C PRO A 167 -109.00 -45.35 31.38
N SER A 168 -110.11 -44.69 31.70
CA SER A 168 -110.49 -44.29 33.05
C SER A 168 -110.83 -45.53 33.88
N PRO A 169 -110.33 -45.68 35.12
CA PRO A 169 -110.86 -46.69 36.04
C PRO A 169 -112.22 -46.23 36.58
N SER A 170 -113.17 -47.16 36.53
CA SER A 170 -114.52 -47.10 37.05
C SER A 170 -114.57 -46.68 38.54
N ALA A 171 -115.46 -45.74 38.85
CA ALA A 171 -115.80 -45.28 40.20
C ALA A 171 -116.60 -46.33 41.00
N ARG A 172 -115.99 -47.47 41.30
CA ARG A 172 -116.48 -48.46 42.27
C ARG A 172 -115.30 -49.05 43.03
N ASP A 173 -114.75 -48.30 43.98
CA ASP A 173 -113.85 -48.84 45.04
C ASP A 173 -113.63 -47.82 46.19
N LEU A 174 -114.70 -47.12 46.60
CA LEU A 174 -114.65 -46.21 47.77
C LEU A 174 -114.86 -46.91 49.12
N ASN A 175 -114.75 -48.24 49.20
CA ASN A 175 -114.93 -48.98 50.46
C ASN A 175 -113.63 -49.49 51.11
N ASN A 176 -112.45 -49.18 50.54
CA ASN A 176 -111.14 -49.64 51.05
C ASN A 176 -110.11 -48.50 51.22
N SER A 177 -110.54 -47.34 51.74
CA SER A 177 -109.64 -46.19 51.99
C SER A 177 -108.47 -46.53 52.92
N SER A 178 -108.64 -47.46 53.87
CA SER A 178 -107.58 -47.89 54.78
C SER A 178 -106.47 -48.67 54.07
N ALA A 179 -106.82 -49.61 53.18
CA ALA A 179 -105.86 -50.44 52.46
C ALA A 179 -105.02 -49.63 51.45
N LEU A 180 -105.61 -48.59 50.84
CA LEU A 180 -104.87 -47.69 49.96
C LEU A 180 -103.88 -46.80 50.73
N LYS A 181 -104.27 -46.30 51.91
CA LYS A 181 -103.36 -45.53 52.79
C LYS A 181 -102.17 -46.36 53.24
N GLU A 182 -102.41 -47.62 53.61
CA GLU A 182 -101.35 -48.55 54.01
C GLU A 182 -100.38 -48.85 52.86
N ARG A 183 -100.91 -49.07 51.64
CA ARG A 183 -100.08 -49.27 50.45
C ARG A 183 -99.23 -48.04 50.09
N ILE A 184 -99.78 -46.83 50.24
CA ILE A 184 -99.03 -45.59 50.05
C ILE A 184 -97.90 -45.48 51.07
N ALA A 185 -98.17 -45.74 52.35
CA ALA A 185 -97.16 -45.70 53.41
C ALA A 185 -96.02 -46.71 53.16
N VAL A 186 -96.33 -47.91 52.66
CA VAL A 186 -95.31 -48.91 52.29
C VAL A 186 -94.47 -48.43 51.11
N LEU A 187 -95.08 -47.81 50.09
CA LEU A 187 -94.36 -47.26 48.94
C LEU A 187 -93.48 -46.06 49.33
N GLU A 188 -93.96 -45.19 50.20
CA GLU A 188 -93.19 -44.05 50.73
C GLU A 188 -91.99 -44.54 51.55
N ASN A 189 -92.17 -45.53 52.42
CA ASN A 189 -91.06 -46.16 53.14
C ASN A 189 -90.05 -46.83 52.20
N LEU A 190 -90.50 -47.52 51.15
CA LEU A 190 -89.60 -48.11 50.15
C LEU A 190 -88.80 -47.03 49.42
N LEU A 191 -89.46 -45.92 49.07
CA LEU A 191 -88.83 -44.80 48.37
C LEU A 191 -87.82 -44.07 49.28
N GLU A 192 -88.12 -43.96 50.57
CA GLU A 192 -87.20 -43.37 51.55
C GLU A 192 -85.97 -44.26 51.77
N THR A 193 -86.15 -45.57 51.91
CA THR A 193 -85.00 -46.50 52.00
C THR A 193 -84.14 -46.51 50.73
N GLN A 194 -84.74 -46.28 49.55
CA GLN A 194 -83.97 -46.12 48.30
C GLN A 194 -83.20 -44.80 48.28
N LYS A 195 -83.82 -43.69 48.70
CA LYS A 195 -83.12 -42.40 48.81
C LYS A 195 -81.93 -42.49 49.76
N ASP A 196 -82.09 -43.12 50.92
CA ASP A 196 -80.99 -43.29 51.87
C ASP A 196 -79.85 -44.12 51.27
N LYS A 197 -80.17 -45.22 50.57
CA LYS A 197 -79.16 -46.04 49.85
C LYS A 197 -78.41 -45.22 48.81
N TYR A 198 -79.11 -44.44 47.99
CA TYR A 198 -78.46 -43.59 46.98
C TYR A 198 -77.64 -42.47 47.63
N LYS A 199 -78.13 -41.87 48.71
CA LYS A 199 -77.41 -40.84 49.47
C LYS A 199 -76.11 -41.38 50.07
N THR A 200 -76.14 -42.57 50.67
CA THR A 200 -74.92 -43.24 51.17
C THR A 200 -73.95 -43.56 50.03
N ARG A 201 -74.46 -44.02 48.88
CA ARG A 201 -73.62 -44.34 47.72
C ARG A 201 -72.96 -43.09 47.12
N ILE A 202 -73.69 -41.97 47.04
CA ILE A 202 -73.15 -40.69 46.59
C ILE A 202 -72.04 -40.22 47.54
N ALA A 203 -72.28 -40.25 48.86
CA ALA A 203 -71.28 -39.87 49.85
C ALA A 203 -70.01 -40.74 49.77
N GLN A 204 -70.16 -42.04 49.48
CA GLN A 204 -69.03 -42.94 49.27
C GLN A 204 -68.25 -42.61 47.99
N LEU A 205 -68.95 -42.35 46.87
CA LEU A 205 -68.32 -41.97 45.61
C LEU A 205 -67.60 -40.62 45.71
N GLU A 206 -68.17 -39.64 46.42
CA GLU A 206 -67.53 -38.36 46.69
C GLU A 206 -66.24 -38.54 47.52
N LYS A 207 -66.26 -39.44 48.50
CA LYS A 207 -65.08 -39.78 49.30
C LYS A 207 -64.00 -40.45 48.45
N GLU A 208 -64.37 -41.39 47.58
CA GLU A 208 -63.46 -42.07 46.64
C GLU A 208 -62.85 -41.07 45.64
N LEU A 209 -63.64 -40.15 45.07
CA LEU A 209 -63.15 -39.09 44.19
C LEU A 209 -62.21 -38.12 44.92
N SER A 210 -62.51 -37.77 46.18
CA SER A 210 -61.63 -36.91 46.98
C SER A 210 -60.28 -37.58 47.30
N ALA A 211 -60.27 -38.90 47.52
CA ALA A 211 -59.05 -39.67 47.76
C ALA A 211 -58.21 -39.80 46.47
N PHE A 212 -58.87 -40.02 45.33
CA PHE A 212 -58.23 -40.08 44.01
C PHE A 212 -57.66 -38.72 43.60
N SER A 213 -58.36 -37.61 43.87
CA SER A 213 -57.87 -36.27 43.59
C SER A 213 -56.62 -35.93 44.41
N LYS A 214 -56.52 -36.40 45.65
CA LYS A 214 -55.32 -36.20 46.50
C LYS A 214 -54.12 -37.01 46.02
N THR A 215 -54.34 -38.23 45.53
CA THR A 215 -53.25 -39.05 44.97
C THR A 215 -52.82 -38.54 43.58
N GLY A 216 -53.76 -38.11 42.75
CA GLY A 216 -53.45 -37.51 41.43
C GLY A 216 -52.71 -36.17 41.52
N GLY A 217 -52.98 -35.37 42.56
CA GLY A 217 -52.26 -34.12 42.82
C GLY A 217 -50.75 -34.34 43.05
N ASN A 218 -50.40 -35.32 43.89
CA ASN A 218 -49.01 -35.65 44.20
C ASN A 218 -48.25 -36.16 42.96
N LEU A 219 -48.87 -37.03 42.15
CA LEU A 219 -48.28 -37.49 40.88
C LEU A 219 -48.04 -36.34 39.89
N SER A 220 -48.97 -35.38 39.81
CA SER A 220 -48.82 -34.22 38.93
C SER A 220 -47.68 -33.31 39.36
N GLU A 221 -47.47 -33.15 40.68
CA GLU A 221 -46.40 -32.32 41.23
C GLU A 221 -45.03 -33.00 41.05
N GLU A 222 -44.94 -34.32 41.30
CA GLU A 222 -43.74 -35.12 41.02
C GLU A 222 -43.37 -35.12 39.53
N LEU A 223 -44.35 -35.22 38.63
CA LEU A 223 -44.13 -35.17 37.19
C LEU A 223 -43.62 -33.78 36.75
N SER A 224 -44.17 -32.71 37.33
CA SER A 224 -43.73 -31.34 37.10
C SER A 224 -42.29 -31.11 37.60
N GLU A 225 -41.95 -31.62 38.78
CA GLU A 225 -40.60 -31.51 39.33
C GLU A 225 -39.58 -32.32 38.53
N HIS A 226 -39.95 -33.54 38.11
CA HIS A 226 -39.12 -34.35 37.23
C HIS A 226 -38.90 -33.67 35.88
N SER A 227 -39.95 -33.07 35.30
CA SER A 227 -39.86 -32.32 34.04
C SER A 227 -38.92 -31.12 34.17
N ARG A 228 -38.97 -30.38 35.29
CA ARG A 228 -38.01 -29.29 35.57
C ARG A 228 -36.56 -29.80 35.65
N LYS A 229 -36.30 -30.86 36.43
CA LYS A 229 -34.94 -31.45 36.54
C LYS A 229 -34.40 -31.93 35.21
N VAL A 230 -35.25 -32.55 34.37
CA VAL A 230 -34.86 -32.97 33.01
C VAL A 230 -34.52 -31.75 32.16
N ASN A 231 -35.32 -30.68 32.22
CA ASN A 231 -35.05 -29.46 31.49
C ASN A 231 -33.74 -28.79 31.92
N ASP A 232 -33.47 -28.70 33.23
CA ASP A 232 -32.22 -28.17 33.79
C ASP A 232 -31.02 -29.02 33.33
N ASN A 233 -31.15 -30.34 33.34
CA ASN A 233 -30.10 -31.24 32.85
C ASN A 233 -29.84 -31.05 31.34
N VAL A 234 -30.88 -30.85 30.54
CA VAL A 234 -30.75 -30.54 29.10
C VAL A 234 -30.03 -29.21 28.92
N GLU A 235 -30.34 -28.20 29.72
CA GLU A 235 -29.67 -26.90 29.69
C GLU A 235 -28.19 -27.00 30.09
N ILE A 236 -27.87 -27.73 31.17
CA ILE A 236 -26.49 -27.99 31.58
C ILE A 236 -25.70 -28.69 30.47
N ILE A 237 -26.30 -29.67 29.78
CA ILE A 237 -25.63 -30.36 28.66
C ILE A 237 -25.37 -29.40 27.49
N LYS A 238 -26.34 -28.53 27.16
CA LYS A 238 -26.15 -27.50 26.13
C LYS A 238 -25.01 -26.55 26.49
N LEU A 239 -25.03 -26.01 27.71
CA LEU A 239 -23.98 -25.11 28.20
C LEU A 239 -22.60 -25.77 28.19
N ARG A 240 -22.50 -27.04 28.59
CA ARG A 240 -21.23 -27.80 28.53
C ARG A 240 -20.74 -28.00 27.09
N ARG A 241 -21.64 -28.26 26.14
CA ARG A 241 -21.28 -28.39 24.71
C ARG A 241 -20.81 -27.06 24.14
N ASP A 242 -21.51 -25.98 24.45
CA ASP A 242 -21.16 -24.64 23.99
C ASP A 242 -19.82 -24.19 24.60
N SER A 243 -19.63 -24.42 25.90
CA SER A 243 -18.35 -24.17 26.59
C SER A 243 -17.20 -24.98 25.98
N LYS A 244 -17.42 -26.26 25.66
CA LYS A 244 -16.40 -27.07 24.98
C LYS A 244 -16.07 -26.55 23.58
N ARG A 245 -17.10 -26.14 22.81
CA ARG A 245 -16.91 -25.54 21.48
C ARG A 245 -16.11 -24.24 21.56
N MET A 246 -16.45 -23.35 22.47
CA MET A 246 -15.70 -22.10 22.70
C MET A 246 -14.27 -22.39 23.16
N SER A 247 -14.05 -23.37 24.03
CA SER A 247 -12.69 -23.78 24.45
C SER A 247 -11.86 -24.25 23.25
N THR A 248 -12.42 -25.10 22.39
CA THR A 248 -11.69 -25.56 21.19
C THR A 248 -11.41 -24.44 20.20
N GLU A 249 -12.30 -23.44 20.12
CA GLU A 249 -12.10 -22.26 19.29
C GLU A 249 -10.99 -21.35 19.86
N ILE A 250 -10.93 -21.18 21.18
CA ILE A 250 -9.83 -20.48 21.86
C ILE A 250 -8.50 -21.19 21.60
N ASP A 251 -8.45 -22.52 21.71
CA ASP A 251 -7.22 -23.29 21.46
C ASP A 251 -6.75 -23.16 19.99
N ALA A 252 -7.70 -23.16 19.04
CA ALA A 252 -7.41 -22.96 17.63
C ALA A 252 -6.88 -21.54 17.35
N LEU A 253 -7.52 -20.51 17.93
CA LEU A 253 -7.07 -19.11 17.82
C LEU A 253 -5.71 -18.89 18.48
N ASN A 254 -5.44 -19.53 19.62
CA ASN A 254 -4.13 -19.47 20.27
C ASN A 254 -3.06 -20.12 19.40
N SER A 255 -3.34 -21.28 18.82
CA SER A 255 -2.43 -21.94 17.87
C SER A 255 -2.14 -21.07 16.65
N GLN A 256 -3.16 -20.37 16.14
CA GLN A 256 -3.01 -19.43 15.03
C GLN A 256 -2.17 -18.21 15.43
N ASN A 257 -2.38 -17.65 16.63
CA ASN A 257 -1.58 -16.55 17.16
C ASN A 257 -0.11 -16.95 17.34
N GLU A 258 0.17 -18.16 17.82
CA GLU A 258 1.54 -18.69 17.91
C GLU A 258 2.20 -18.84 16.53
N ALA A 259 1.46 -19.32 15.52
CA ALA A 259 1.95 -19.40 14.16
C ALA A 259 2.27 -18.01 13.56
N LEU A 260 1.35 -17.04 13.72
CA LEU A 260 1.54 -15.67 13.26
C LEU A 260 2.71 -14.98 14.00
N GLN A 261 2.87 -15.24 15.29
CA GLN A 261 4.01 -14.72 16.06
C GLN A 261 5.34 -15.25 15.53
N LYS A 262 5.38 -16.53 15.16
CA LYS A 262 6.56 -17.15 14.55
C LYS A 262 6.88 -16.56 13.17
N GLU A 263 5.87 -16.38 12.31
CA GLU A 263 6.04 -15.72 11.01
C GLU A 263 6.56 -14.28 11.18
N LEU A 264 6.05 -13.55 12.17
CA LEU A 264 6.48 -12.20 12.47
C LEU A 264 7.95 -12.15 12.92
N ASP A 265 8.39 -13.11 13.73
CA ASP A 265 9.79 -13.21 14.16
C ASP A 265 10.73 -13.64 13.01
N GLU A 266 10.28 -14.52 12.12
CA GLU A 266 11.00 -14.89 10.89
C GLU A 266 11.14 -13.69 9.94
N LEU A 267 10.09 -12.91 9.74
CA LEU A 267 10.11 -11.69 8.92
C LEU A 267 11.03 -10.62 9.52
N LYS A 268 11.04 -10.44 10.84
CA LYS A 268 12.00 -9.54 11.51
C LYS A 268 13.45 -9.99 11.31
N ALA A 269 13.72 -11.28 11.38
CA ALA A 269 15.05 -11.82 11.13
C ALA A 269 15.49 -11.62 9.67
N ALA A 270 14.57 -11.81 8.72
CA ALA A 270 14.81 -11.55 7.30
C ALA A 270 15.07 -10.06 7.02
N LEU A 271 14.30 -9.16 7.64
CA LEU A 271 14.50 -7.71 7.53
C LEU A 271 15.90 -7.30 8.03
N LYS A 272 16.30 -7.77 9.22
CA LYS A 272 17.63 -7.49 9.77
C LYS A 272 18.74 -7.96 8.82
N LYS A 273 18.60 -9.16 8.23
CA LYS A 273 19.58 -9.68 7.27
C LYS A 273 19.62 -8.86 5.97
N ALA A 274 18.48 -8.35 5.52
CA ALA A 274 18.41 -7.46 4.37
C ALA A 274 19.10 -6.12 4.67
N ASP A 275 18.87 -5.53 5.85
CA ASP A 275 19.54 -4.31 6.29
C ASP A 275 21.06 -4.50 6.32
N GLU A 276 21.55 -5.60 6.91
CA GLU A 276 23.00 -5.94 6.91
C GLU A 276 23.57 -6.05 5.48
N SER A 277 22.79 -6.58 4.53
CA SER A 277 23.22 -6.67 3.13
C SER A 277 23.23 -5.31 2.41
N VAL A 278 22.28 -4.42 2.73
CA VAL A 278 22.24 -3.05 2.21
C VAL A 278 23.44 -2.26 2.73
N GLU A 279 23.75 -2.35 4.02
CA GLU A 279 24.93 -1.70 4.60
C GLU A 279 26.24 -2.16 3.92
N GLU A 280 26.38 -3.44 3.58
CA GLU A 280 27.56 -3.91 2.85
C GLU A 280 27.58 -3.42 1.39
N LEU A 281 26.43 -3.38 0.71
CA LEU A 281 26.32 -2.80 -0.64
C LEU A 281 26.68 -1.32 -0.63
N GLU A 282 26.24 -0.55 0.37
CA GLU A 282 26.61 0.86 0.56
C GLU A 282 28.12 1.02 0.79
N ARG A 283 28.73 0.17 1.62
CA ARG A 283 30.19 0.15 1.78
C ARG A 283 30.90 -0.15 0.47
N MET A 284 30.42 -1.11 -0.33
CA MET A 284 31.01 -1.42 -1.64
C MET A 284 30.87 -0.24 -2.62
N LEU A 285 29.71 0.41 -2.64
CA LEU A 285 29.47 1.57 -3.48
C LEU A 285 30.41 2.73 -3.13
N GLU A 286 30.64 2.98 -1.85
CA GLU A 286 31.56 4.04 -1.41
C GLU A 286 33.01 3.74 -1.80
N ARG A 287 33.43 2.47 -1.71
CA ARG A 287 34.76 2.04 -2.22
C ARG A 287 34.89 2.25 -3.72
N GLU A 288 33.85 1.95 -4.50
CA GLU A 288 33.85 2.19 -5.95
C GLU A 288 33.87 3.68 -6.30
N ARG A 289 33.15 4.52 -5.55
CA ARG A 289 33.21 5.98 -5.72
C ARG A 289 34.61 6.54 -5.49
N GLU A 290 35.30 6.08 -4.43
CA GLU A 290 36.67 6.54 -4.17
C GLU A 290 37.63 6.03 -5.26
N ARG A 291 37.48 4.79 -5.73
CA ARG A 291 38.26 4.28 -6.90
C ARG A 291 38.03 5.12 -8.15
N ALA A 292 36.78 5.50 -8.44
CA ALA A 292 36.45 6.34 -9.59
C ALA A 292 37.07 7.74 -9.48
N LYS A 293 37.09 8.31 -8.27
CA LYS A 293 37.72 9.59 -7.97
C LYS A 293 39.24 9.53 -8.13
N ASP A 294 39.89 8.46 -7.66
CA ASP A 294 41.32 8.21 -7.86
C ASP A 294 41.66 8.06 -9.36
N ALA A 295 40.85 7.30 -10.10
CA ALA A 295 41.01 7.15 -11.55
C ALA A 295 40.88 8.49 -12.28
N LYS A 296 39.91 9.33 -11.90
CA LYS A 296 39.73 10.68 -12.46
C LYS A 296 40.92 11.61 -12.15
N SER A 297 41.45 11.53 -10.94
CA SER A 297 42.66 12.28 -10.53
C SER A 297 43.88 11.85 -11.37
N ASN A 298 44.08 10.54 -11.55
CA ASN A 298 45.15 10.01 -12.37
C ASN A 298 44.99 10.38 -13.85
N LEU A 299 43.76 10.38 -14.37
CA LEU A 299 43.48 10.83 -15.73
C LEU A 299 43.83 12.31 -15.91
N SER A 300 43.44 13.18 -14.96
CA SER A 300 43.80 14.60 -14.99
C SER A 300 45.32 14.81 -15.01
N LYS A 301 46.08 14.02 -14.23
CA LYS A 301 47.54 14.04 -14.26
C LYS A 301 48.06 13.55 -15.61
N SER A 302 47.55 12.45 -16.15
CA SER A 302 47.98 11.94 -17.47
C SER A 302 47.74 12.97 -18.59
N VAL A 303 46.60 13.66 -18.57
CA VAL A 303 46.29 14.75 -19.51
C VAL A 303 47.29 15.90 -19.37
N SER A 304 47.64 16.31 -18.15
CA SER A 304 48.64 17.38 -17.95
C SER A 304 50.03 16.97 -18.45
N HIS A 305 50.44 15.71 -18.22
CA HIS A 305 51.71 15.20 -18.76
C HIS A 305 51.69 15.15 -20.29
N THR A 306 50.55 14.79 -20.89
CA THR A 306 50.39 14.77 -22.35
C THR A 306 50.55 16.16 -22.95
N GLU A 307 50.01 17.19 -22.30
CA GLU A 307 50.19 18.59 -22.73
C GLU A 307 51.65 19.04 -22.60
N THR A 308 52.32 18.73 -21.49
CA THR A 308 53.75 19.02 -21.33
C THR A 308 54.59 18.32 -22.39
N ILE A 309 54.31 17.05 -22.69
CA ILE A 309 54.98 16.31 -23.77
C ILE A 309 54.76 17.00 -25.11
N ARG A 310 53.55 17.50 -25.39
CA ARG A 310 53.25 18.21 -26.64
C ARG A 310 54.07 19.49 -26.78
N VAL A 311 54.18 20.30 -25.72
CA VAL A 311 55.00 21.52 -25.70
C VAL A 311 56.47 21.19 -25.94
N LEU A 312 57.01 20.19 -25.23
CA LEU A 312 58.40 19.76 -25.42
C LEU A 312 58.67 19.20 -26.84
N GLN A 313 57.70 18.52 -27.44
CA GLN A 313 57.81 18.05 -28.82
C GLN A 313 57.82 19.19 -29.85
N GLU A 314 57.09 20.28 -29.57
CA GLU A 314 57.09 21.49 -30.40
C GLU A 314 58.43 22.22 -30.28
N GLU A 315 58.97 22.37 -29.07
CA GLU A 315 60.31 22.93 -28.84
C GLU A 315 61.41 22.11 -29.56
N ILE A 316 61.35 20.77 -29.47
CA ILE A 316 62.29 19.90 -30.22
C ILE A 316 62.16 20.10 -31.73
N ARG A 317 60.95 20.37 -32.24
CA ARG A 317 60.72 20.60 -33.67
C ARG A 317 61.35 21.93 -34.09
N ASP A 318 61.15 22.98 -33.31
CA ASP A 318 61.70 24.31 -33.56
C ASP A 318 63.24 24.30 -33.52
N LEU A 319 63.82 23.66 -32.51
CA LEU A 319 65.26 23.46 -32.40
C LEU A 319 65.82 22.62 -33.56
N LYS A 320 65.06 21.63 -34.05
CA LYS A 320 65.46 20.83 -35.23
C LYS A 320 65.43 21.67 -36.51
N SER A 321 64.44 22.56 -36.71
CA SER A 321 64.44 23.49 -37.83
C SER A 321 65.58 24.50 -37.74
N GLU A 322 65.82 25.09 -36.57
CA GLU A 322 66.93 26.02 -36.38
C GLU A 322 68.27 25.34 -36.68
N ARG A 323 68.49 24.12 -36.15
CA ARG A 323 69.71 23.36 -36.45
C ARG A 323 69.85 23.05 -37.94
N LYS A 324 68.74 22.84 -38.66
CA LYS A 324 68.75 22.63 -40.11
C LYS A 324 69.14 23.92 -40.84
N GLU A 325 68.54 25.04 -40.47
CA GLU A 325 68.85 26.36 -41.05
C GLU A 325 70.31 26.76 -40.79
N LEU A 326 70.82 26.53 -39.57
CA LEU A 326 72.22 26.74 -39.21
C LEU A 326 73.17 25.85 -40.01
N LYS A 327 72.81 24.58 -40.23
CA LYS A 327 73.57 23.66 -41.09
C LYS A 327 73.61 24.18 -42.53
N GLU A 328 72.48 24.57 -43.10
CA GLU A 328 72.40 25.13 -44.45
C GLU A 328 73.21 26.43 -44.56
N ALA A 329 73.13 27.31 -43.57
CA ALA A 329 73.92 28.55 -43.52
C ALA A 329 75.42 28.26 -43.45
N ASN A 330 75.85 27.30 -42.61
CA ASN A 330 77.23 26.85 -42.55
C ASN A 330 77.70 26.23 -43.86
N GLU A 331 76.89 25.41 -44.52
CA GLU A 331 77.21 24.86 -45.85
C GLU A 331 77.36 25.97 -46.90
N ARG A 332 76.47 26.97 -46.90
CA ARG A 332 76.57 28.16 -47.76
C ARG A 332 77.86 28.94 -47.50
N LEU A 333 78.22 29.16 -46.22
CA LEU A 333 79.49 29.81 -45.85
C LEU A 333 80.71 28.98 -46.26
N LEU A 334 80.65 27.66 -46.11
CA LEU A 334 81.70 26.75 -46.55
C LEU A 334 81.89 26.80 -48.07
N LEU A 335 80.79 26.83 -48.83
CA LEU A 335 80.82 27.02 -50.29
C LEU A 335 81.44 28.38 -50.68
N LEU A 336 81.08 29.45 -49.97
CA LEU A 336 81.65 30.80 -50.22
C LEU A 336 83.14 30.87 -49.85
N THR A 337 83.57 30.23 -48.77
CA THR A 337 84.99 30.20 -48.38
C THR A 337 85.83 29.29 -49.25
N THR A 338 85.32 28.13 -49.70
CA THR A 338 86.02 27.24 -50.66
C THR A 338 86.12 27.85 -52.07
N THR A 339 85.16 28.70 -52.48
CA THR A 339 85.24 29.45 -53.73
C THR A 339 86.14 30.70 -53.62
N ALA A 340 86.23 31.32 -52.44
CA ALA A 340 87.15 32.44 -52.16
C ALA A 340 88.61 32.00 -51.89
N SER A 341 88.84 30.76 -51.43
CA SER A 341 90.15 30.17 -51.18
C SER A 341 90.53 29.15 -52.27
N LYS A 342 90.78 29.66 -53.48
CA LYS A 342 91.57 28.90 -54.46
C LYS A 342 93.03 28.87 -54.00
N SER A 343 93.33 27.91 -53.12
CA SER A 343 94.68 27.35 -52.90
C SER A 343 94.60 25.83 -52.63
N ASP A 344 94.06 25.11 -53.63
CA ASP A 344 94.36 23.76 -54.15
C ASP A 344 95.14 22.67 -53.37
N LYS A 345 95.16 22.63 -52.03
CA LYS A 345 95.74 21.44 -51.33
C LYS A 345 94.86 20.81 -50.24
N SER A 346 93.77 21.46 -49.81
CA SER A 346 92.99 21.00 -48.65
C SER A 346 91.72 20.19 -48.99
N LEU A 347 91.18 20.28 -50.21
CA LEU A 347 89.89 19.67 -50.56
C LEU A 347 89.98 18.15 -50.79
N GLY A 348 91.12 17.64 -51.28
CA GLY A 348 91.32 16.22 -51.55
C GLY A 348 91.54 15.35 -50.30
N SER A 349 92.00 15.96 -49.19
CA SER A 349 92.13 15.27 -47.90
C SER A 349 90.78 15.11 -47.19
N ASP A 350 89.90 16.11 -47.31
CA ASP A 350 88.62 16.13 -46.60
C ASP A 350 87.59 15.16 -47.22
N THR A 351 87.61 14.99 -48.55
CA THR A 351 86.81 13.96 -49.22
C THR A 351 87.31 12.55 -48.91
N LYS A 352 88.63 12.35 -48.78
CA LYS A 352 89.21 11.06 -48.36
C LYS A 352 88.87 10.73 -46.91
N LEU A 353 88.91 11.71 -46.01
CA LEU A 353 88.51 11.53 -44.60
C LEU A 353 87.02 11.20 -44.49
N LYS A 354 86.15 11.90 -45.22
CA LYS A 354 84.70 11.57 -45.25
C LYS A 354 84.42 10.17 -45.77
N GLN A 355 85.13 9.72 -46.81
CA GLN A 355 85.01 8.34 -47.30
C GLN A 355 85.54 7.31 -46.30
N GLN A 356 86.64 7.61 -45.60
CA GLN A 356 87.16 6.74 -44.53
C GLN A 356 86.21 6.66 -43.33
N ILE A 357 85.62 7.78 -42.91
CA ILE A 357 84.64 7.81 -41.82
C ILE A 357 83.41 6.98 -42.21
N SER A 358 82.87 7.16 -43.42
CA SER A 358 81.70 6.39 -43.86
C SER A 358 82.00 4.88 -43.97
N ALA A 359 83.21 4.49 -44.39
CA ALA A 359 83.64 3.10 -44.40
C ALA A 359 83.80 2.52 -42.97
N LEU A 360 84.26 3.32 -42.01
CA LEU A 360 84.37 2.92 -40.60
C LEU A 360 83.00 2.81 -39.92
N GLU A 361 82.07 3.71 -40.21
CA GLU A 361 80.69 3.65 -39.72
C GLU A 361 79.97 2.37 -40.19
N LEU A 362 80.12 2.02 -41.46
CA LEU A 362 79.54 0.80 -42.03
C LEU A 362 80.10 -0.47 -41.36
N ARG A 363 81.39 -0.46 -41.05
CA ARG A 363 82.07 -1.57 -40.35
C ARG A 363 81.68 -1.64 -38.86
N LEU A 364 81.41 -0.51 -38.23
CA LEU A 364 80.93 -0.43 -36.85
C LEU A 364 79.49 -0.94 -36.75
N ASP A 365 78.63 -0.59 -37.70
CA ASP A 365 77.25 -1.09 -37.82
C ASP A 365 77.20 -2.60 -38.05
N GLU A 366 78.10 -3.13 -38.88
CA GLU A 366 78.24 -4.56 -39.09
C GLU A 366 78.67 -5.27 -37.79
N LYS A 367 79.65 -4.71 -37.07
CA LYS A 367 80.10 -5.24 -35.77
C LYS A 367 79.05 -5.17 -34.68
N THR A 368 78.22 -4.12 -34.65
CA THR A 368 77.12 -4.03 -33.67
C THR A 368 75.99 -5.00 -33.99
N ARG A 369 75.70 -5.26 -35.26
CA ARG A 369 74.77 -6.34 -35.65
C ARG A 369 75.30 -7.72 -35.26
N GLU A 370 76.60 -7.98 -35.47
CA GLU A 370 77.23 -9.23 -35.01
C GLU A 370 77.18 -9.38 -33.49
N LEU A 371 77.42 -8.30 -32.74
CA LEU A 371 77.33 -8.31 -31.28
C LEU A 371 75.90 -8.61 -30.80
N LYS A 372 74.89 -7.93 -31.35
CA LYS A 372 73.48 -8.23 -31.04
C LYS A 372 73.10 -9.67 -31.35
N ALA A 373 73.52 -10.20 -32.50
CA ALA A 373 73.27 -11.60 -32.84
C ALA A 373 73.96 -12.58 -31.88
N LYS A 374 75.13 -12.21 -31.34
CA LYS A 374 75.82 -12.99 -30.31
C LYS A 374 75.14 -12.87 -28.95
N GLU A 375 74.69 -11.68 -28.55
CA GLU A 375 73.92 -11.44 -27.33
C GLU A 375 72.60 -12.22 -27.34
N GLU A 376 71.86 -12.21 -28.45
CA GLU A 376 70.65 -13.03 -28.63
C GLU A 376 70.95 -14.53 -28.53
N ARG A 377 72.09 -14.97 -29.08
CA ARG A 377 72.52 -16.36 -28.99
C ARG A 377 72.96 -16.74 -27.57
N VAL A 378 73.55 -15.82 -26.81
CA VAL A 378 73.85 -16.00 -25.38
C VAL A 378 72.55 -16.09 -24.58
N ALA A 379 71.59 -15.18 -24.80
CA ALA A 379 70.28 -15.23 -24.15
C ALA A 379 69.53 -16.55 -24.43
N GLN A 380 69.57 -17.05 -25.67
CA GLN A 380 69.01 -18.37 -26.03
C GLN A 380 69.75 -19.53 -25.35
N LEU A 381 71.05 -19.42 -25.11
CA LEU A 381 71.82 -20.44 -24.39
C LEU A 381 71.56 -20.38 -22.88
N GLU A 382 71.42 -19.19 -22.30
CA GLU A 382 71.02 -18.99 -20.90
C GLU A 382 69.61 -19.53 -20.64
N GLU A 383 68.66 -19.31 -21.55
CA GLU A 383 67.31 -19.88 -21.48
C GLU A 383 67.34 -21.42 -21.53
N ARG A 384 68.16 -21.99 -22.42
CA ARG A 384 68.36 -23.46 -22.49
C ARG A 384 69.06 -24.03 -21.27
N LEU A 385 69.98 -23.29 -20.64
CA LEU A 385 70.63 -23.69 -19.40
C LEU A 385 69.63 -23.67 -18.23
N LYS A 386 68.76 -22.65 -18.19
CA LYS A 386 67.67 -22.53 -17.21
C LYS A 386 66.63 -23.64 -17.33
N ASP A 387 66.38 -24.13 -18.54
CA ASP A 387 65.54 -25.30 -18.79
C ASP A 387 66.23 -26.63 -18.46
N SER A 388 67.57 -26.68 -18.49
CA SER A 388 68.35 -27.88 -18.12
C SER A 388 68.56 -28.08 -16.61
N ASP A 389 68.31 -27.06 -15.79
CA ASP A 389 68.37 -27.13 -14.31
C ASP A 389 67.04 -27.55 -13.63
N LYS A 390 66.03 -27.97 -14.41
CA LYS A 390 64.86 -28.68 -13.86
C LYS A 390 65.22 -30.16 -13.61
N PRO A 391 65.16 -30.67 -12.36
CA PRO A 391 65.60 -32.03 -12.07
C PRO A 391 64.62 -33.07 -12.64
N PRO A 392 65.10 -34.13 -13.33
CA PRO A 392 64.24 -35.24 -13.72
C PRO A 392 64.07 -36.22 -12.55
N LYS A 393 62.82 -36.58 -12.29
CA LYS A 393 62.48 -37.73 -11.42
C LYS A 393 62.98 -39.02 -12.07
N SER A 394 63.77 -39.77 -11.29
CA SER A 394 64.06 -41.21 -11.36
C SER A 394 64.65 -41.76 -12.66
N VAL A 395 65.86 -42.31 -12.58
CA VAL A 395 66.19 -43.74 -12.72
C VAL A 395 67.70 -43.92 -12.52
N LEU A 396 68.08 -45.03 -11.87
CA LEU A 396 69.43 -45.46 -11.54
C LEU A 396 70.40 -45.47 -12.74
N SER A 397 71.64 -45.03 -12.56
CA SER A 397 72.84 -45.88 -12.42
C SER A 397 74.15 -45.13 -12.75
N LYS A 398 75.10 -45.22 -11.80
CA LYS A 398 76.58 -45.34 -11.86
C LYS A 398 77.41 -44.75 -13.03
N GLU A 399 78.60 -44.28 -12.61
CA GLU A 399 79.86 -44.06 -13.35
C GLU A 399 79.91 -42.78 -14.22
N THR A 400 80.95 -41.96 -14.30
CA THR A 400 82.31 -41.86 -13.74
C THR A 400 82.86 -40.46 -14.11
N MET A 401 83.66 -39.87 -13.21
CA MET A 401 84.90 -39.10 -13.46
C MET A 401 84.93 -37.87 -14.41
N ALA A 402 85.38 -36.76 -13.79
CA ALA A 402 86.54 -35.93 -14.16
C ALA A 402 86.33 -34.54 -14.80
N GLY A 403 86.95 -33.55 -14.14
CA GLY A 403 87.41 -32.26 -14.68
C GLY A 403 86.43 -31.12 -14.44
N GLY A 404 86.66 -30.10 -13.61
CA GLY A 404 87.91 -29.59 -13.04
C GLY A 404 88.12 -28.15 -13.52
N ARG A 405 88.01 -27.22 -12.55
CA ARG A 405 88.58 -25.86 -12.51
C ARG A 405 87.86 -24.79 -13.35
N ASP A 406 87.23 -23.85 -12.65
CA ASP A 406 87.54 -22.41 -12.67
C ASP A 406 86.57 -21.69 -11.72
N GLU A 407 86.84 -21.71 -10.41
CA GLU A 407 86.01 -21.03 -9.38
C GLU A 407 86.49 -19.61 -9.03
N ASP A 408 87.54 -19.09 -9.66
CA ASP A 408 88.16 -17.81 -9.27
C ASP A 408 87.53 -16.55 -9.90
N SER A 409 86.58 -16.68 -10.84
CA SER A 409 85.85 -15.52 -11.40
C SER A 409 84.58 -15.17 -10.63
N ASN A 410 84.01 -16.11 -9.87
CA ASN A 410 82.69 -15.96 -9.25
C ASN A 410 82.70 -15.09 -7.98
N LEU A 411 83.87 -14.95 -7.32
CA LEU A 411 84.01 -14.15 -6.09
C LEU A 411 84.03 -12.62 -6.35
N LYS A 412 84.48 -12.17 -7.54
CA LYS A 412 84.47 -10.74 -7.89
C LYS A 412 83.08 -10.22 -8.19
N ASP A 413 82.27 -11.02 -8.87
CA ASP A 413 80.89 -10.68 -9.21
C ASP A 413 80.02 -10.64 -7.94
N GLU A 414 80.30 -11.49 -6.95
CA GLU A 414 79.59 -11.50 -5.67
C GLU A 414 79.91 -10.28 -4.80
N ASP A 415 81.17 -9.81 -4.80
CA ASP A 415 81.60 -8.58 -4.13
C ASP A 415 81.02 -7.31 -4.79
N GLU A 416 80.95 -7.26 -6.12
CA GLU A 416 80.29 -6.17 -6.85
C GLU A 416 78.79 -6.11 -6.54
N ILE A 417 78.12 -7.27 -6.49
CA ILE A 417 76.70 -7.35 -6.11
C ILE A 417 76.49 -6.86 -4.66
N GLN A 418 77.38 -7.20 -3.73
CA GLN A 418 77.29 -6.71 -2.35
C GLN A 418 77.57 -5.20 -2.23
N GLN A 419 78.45 -4.66 -3.09
CA GLN A 419 78.74 -3.23 -3.12
C GLN A 419 77.56 -2.42 -3.71
N LEU A 420 76.89 -2.94 -4.74
CA LEU A 420 75.69 -2.35 -5.31
C LEU A 420 74.50 -2.37 -4.32
N LYS A 421 74.34 -3.45 -3.55
CA LYS A 421 73.32 -3.54 -2.48
C LYS A 421 73.53 -2.49 -1.38
N ARG A 422 74.78 -2.19 -1.01
CA ARG A 422 75.10 -1.12 -0.05
C ARG A 422 74.74 0.26 -0.58
N LYS A 423 75.11 0.58 -1.82
CA LYS A 423 74.76 1.85 -2.47
C LYS A 423 73.25 2.06 -2.63
N LEU A 424 72.51 0.99 -2.88
CA LEU A 424 71.04 1.04 -2.96
C LEU A 424 70.40 1.39 -1.62
N ASN A 425 70.93 0.86 -0.51
CA ASN A 425 70.41 1.17 0.82
C ASN A 425 70.75 2.61 1.24
N GLU A 426 71.95 3.11 0.92
CA GLU A 426 72.32 4.52 1.13
C GLU A 426 71.36 5.47 0.39
N ALA A 427 71.05 5.18 -0.89
CA ALA A 427 70.10 5.98 -1.67
C ALA A 427 68.66 5.94 -1.11
N LEU A 428 68.26 4.83 -0.50
CA LEU A 428 66.94 4.72 0.16
C LEU A 428 66.86 5.52 1.46
N ASP A 429 67.96 5.59 2.22
CA ASP A 429 68.03 6.40 3.44
C ASP A 429 68.08 7.90 3.10
N GLU A 430 68.80 8.31 2.05
CA GLU A 430 68.78 9.70 1.56
C GLU A 430 67.36 10.13 1.08
N LEU A 431 66.63 9.24 0.41
CA LEU A 431 65.23 9.50 0.03
C LEU A 431 64.29 9.59 1.24
N ARG A 432 64.63 8.94 2.36
CA ARG A 432 63.87 9.00 3.60
C ARG A 432 64.07 10.32 4.32
N GLU A 433 65.28 10.88 4.27
CA GLU A 433 65.65 12.21 4.79
C GLU A 433 65.04 13.35 3.96
N LEU A 434 64.95 13.20 2.63
CA LEU A 434 64.43 14.25 1.73
C LEU A 434 62.90 14.36 1.69
N ARG A 435 62.18 13.29 2.07
CA ARG A 435 60.70 13.26 2.10
C ARG A 435 60.06 14.34 2.99
N PRO A 436 60.49 14.56 4.24
CA PRO A 436 59.93 15.64 5.08
C PRO A 436 60.23 17.05 4.56
N ILE A 437 61.32 17.25 3.81
CA ILE A 437 61.66 18.55 3.19
C ILE A 437 60.69 18.87 2.05
N ALA A 438 60.35 17.87 1.24
CA ALA A 438 59.34 17.99 0.17
C ALA A 438 57.93 18.25 0.73
N ASP A 439 57.57 17.58 1.83
CA ASP A 439 56.28 17.78 2.51
C ASP A 439 56.18 19.17 3.17
N HIS A 440 57.29 19.74 3.64
CA HIS A 440 57.34 21.10 4.19
C HIS A 440 57.21 22.17 3.09
N HIS A 441 57.84 21.98 1.93
CA HIS A 441 57.72 22.90 0.78
C HIS A 441 56.28 22.94 0.24
N ASN A 442 55.58 21.81 0.20
CA ASN A 442 54.19 21.75 -0.30
C ASN A 442 53.19 22.49 0.59
N ARG A 443 53.44 22.58 1.91
CA ARG A 443 52.56 23.32 2.83
C ARG A 443 52.70 24.84 2.72
N ASN A 444 53.88 25.34 2.35
CA ASN A 444 54.12 26.79 2.22
C ASN A 444 53.59 27.39 0.90
N CYS A 445 53.36 26.58 -0.14
CA CYS A 445 52.85 27.07 -1.42
C CYS A 445 51.32 27.28 -1.46
N LEU A 446 50.57 26.89 -0.42
CA LEU A 446 49.09 27.00 -0.38
C LEU A 446 48.56 28.25 0.36
N ASN A 447 49.44 29.15 0.81
CA ASN A 447 49.05 30.43 1.42
C ASN A 447 49.39 31.62 0.52
N ILE A 448 48.68 31.77 -0.61
CA ILE A 448 48.59 33.05 -1.32
C ILE A 448 47.13 33.32 -1.66
N SER A 449 46.60 34.33 -0.99
CA SER A 449 45.30 34.95 -1.16
C SER A 449 45.21 35.70 -2.50
N GLU A 450 44.05 35.65 -3.16
CA GLU A 450 43.75 36.53 -4.30
C GLU A 450 42.35 37.19 -4.19
N PRO A 451 42.15 38.35 -4.86
CA PRO A 451 41.41 39.49 -4.32
C PRO A 451 40.08 39.81 -5.04
N GLU A 452 39.34 40.75 -4.44
CA GLU A 452 38.06 41.33 -4.89
C GLU A 452 38.15 42.22 -6.15
N ARG A 453 37.04 42.26 -6.94
CA ARG A 453 36.25 43.42 -7.47
C ARG A 453 35.62 43.14 -8.86
N PRO A 454 34.69 43.96 -9.41
CA PRO A 454 33.83 45.05 -8.88
C PRO A 454 32.33 44.98 -9.32
N LYS A 455 31.55 46.02 -8.95
CA LYS A 455 30.09 46.24 -9.04
C LYS A 455 29.62 47.08 -10.26
N THR A 456 28.44 46.72 -10.84
CA THR A 456 27.25 47.56 -11.30
C THR A 456 27.36 48.63 -12.43
N PRO A 457 26.27 49.21 -13.05
CA PRO A 457 24.79 48.95 -13.12
C PRO A 457 24.14 49.17 -14.57
N PRO A 458 22.93 49.79 -14.80
CA PRO A 458 21.62 49.14 -15.02
C PRO A 458 20.79 49.63 -16.26
N SER A 459 19.67 48.96 -16.62
CA SER A 459 18.46 49.56 -17.27
C SER A 459 17.32 48.52 -17.34
N THR A 460 16.12 48.67 -16.74
CA THR A 460 14.93 49.50 -17.06
C THR A 460 13.80 48.68 -17.74
N VAL A 461 12.77 48.36 -16.92
CA VAL A 461 11.30 48.40 -17.12
C VAL A 461 10.69 48.05 -18.50
N GLN A 462 9.76 47.08 -18.54
CA GLN A 462 8.31 47.29 -18.83
C GLN A 462 7.47 46.00 -18.87
N SER A 463 6.29 46.08 -18.25
CA SER A 463 5.20 45.11 -18.21
C SER A 463 4.18 45.39 -19.32
N ALA A 464 3.45 44.37 -19.79
CA ALA A 464 2.12 44.53 -20.37
C ALA A 464 1.28 43.24 -20.28
N LEU A 465 0.02 43.43 -19.87
CA LEU A 465 -1.10 42.50 -19.73
C LEU A 465 -1.86 42.26 -21.06
N SER A 466 -2.73 41.24 -21.05
CA SER A 466 -4.07 41.05 -21.69
C SER A 466 -4.18 39.63 -22.28
N ASP A 467 -5.10 38.74 -21.88
CA ASP A 467 -6.60 38.70 -21.84
C ASP A 467 -7.23 38.06 -23.10
N HIS A 468 -8.36 37.36 -22.87
CA HIS A 468 -9.27 36.62 -23.78
C HIS A 468 -8.91 35.14 -24.06
N GLU A 469 -9.83 34.16 -24.11
CA GLU A 469 -11.28 34.14 -23.93
C GLU A 469 -11.77 32.69 -23.71
N VAL A 470 -12.95 32.59 -23.14
CA VAL A 470 -13.74 31.38 -22.88
C VAL A 470 -14.50 30.99 -24.15
N GLU A 471 -14.57 29.69 -24.46
CA GLU A 471 -15.67 29.17 -25.28
C GLU A 471 -16.16 27.83 -24.71
N GLN A 472 -17.49 27.74 -24.58
CA GLN A 472 -18.26 26.69 -23.93
C GLN A 472 -19.33 26.24 -24.95
N VAL A 473 -19.53 24.92 -25.10
CA VAL A 473 -20.77 24.08 -25.01
C VAL A 473 -21.07 23.41 -26.38
N PRO A 474 -21.94 22.37 -26.57
CA PRO A 474 -22.50 21.32 -25.69
C PRO A 474 -22.49 19.85 -26.24
N GLY A 475 -22.72 18.88 -25.35
CA GLY A 475 -23.86 17.94 -25.50
C GLY A 475 -23.65 16.45 -25.87
N VAL A 476 -24.07 15.58 -24.93
CA VAL A 476 -24.77 14.27 -25.08
C VAL A 476 -23.98 12.94 -25.02
N THR A 477 -24.02 12.38 -23.80
CA THR A 477 -24.17 10.98 -23.33
C THR A 477 -23.72 9.76 -24.17
N ALA A 478 -22.71 9.06 -23.65
CA ALA A 478 -22.72 7.61 -23.36
C ALA A 478 -21.59 7.36 -22.34
N THR A 479 -21.92 6.90 -21.14
CA THR A 479 -20.92 6.53 -20.11
C THR A 479 -20.20 5.28 -20.58
N LYS A 480 -18.96 5.46 -21.03
CA LYS A 480 -18.03 4.41 -21.46
C LYS A 480 -17.18 3.97 -20.26
N PRO A 481 -16.71 2.71 -20.21
CA PRO A 481 -15.87 2.20 -19.12
C PRO A 481 -14.54 2.96 -19.07
N VAL A 482 -14.09 3.23 -17.84
CA VAL A 482 -13.14 4.29 -17.52
C VAL A 482 -11.92 3.71 -16.80
N LEU A 483 -10.77 3.65 -17.47
CA LEU A 483 -9.46 3.61 -16.81
C LEU A 483 -8.86 5.02 -16.84
N ILE A 484 -8.75 5.69 -15.68
CA ILE A 484 -8.10 7.00 -15.58
C ILE A 484 -6.66 6.78 -15.13
N ILE A 485 -5.69 7.06 -16.00
CA ILE A 485 -4.31 7.22 -15.57
C ILE A 485 -4.11 8.71 -15.33
N VAL A 486 -3.90 9.14 -14.09
CA VAL A 486 -3.59 10.54 -13.75
C VAL A 486 -2.10 10.68 -13.47
N SER A 487 -1.31 11.10 -14.45
CA SER A 487 0.04 11.58 -14.17
C SER A 487 -0.06 13.05 -13.72
N LYS A 488 0.44 13.35 -12.52
CA LYS A 488 0.52 14.71 -11.97
C LYS A 488 1.97 14.99 -11.63
N HIS A 489 2.64 15.80 -12.43
CA HIS A 489 3.93 16.37 -12.07
C HIS A 489 3.74 17.74 -11.41
N GLU A 490 4.50 17.97 -10.35
CA GLU A 490 4.80 19.32 -9.88
C GLU A 490 6.07 19.77 -10.63
N PHE A 491 5.89 20.60 -11.66
CA PHE A 491 6.98 21.30 -12.35
C PHE A 491 6.96 22.77 -11.93
N ASP A 492 8.03 23.23 -11.28
CA ASP A 492 8.23 24.66 -11.04
C ASP A 492 8.44 25.41 -12.35
N ALA A 493 7.79 26.57 -12.45
CA ALA A 493 7.56 27.39 -13.64
C ALA A 493 8.80 28.07 -14.28
N VAL A 494 10.01 27.53 -14.12
CA VAL A 494 11.24 28.17 -14.60
C VAL A 494 11.61 27.80 -16.04
N LEU A 495 11.07 26.71 -16.61
CA LEU A 495 11.48 26.22 -17.95
C LEU A 495 10.56 26.56 -19.13
N MET A 496 9.37 27.13 -18.92
CA MET A 496 8.44 27.43 -20.03
C MET A 496 8.83 28.64 -20.91
N LYS A 497 10.01 29.24 -20.73
CA LYS A 497 10.53 30.33 -21.60
C LYS A 497 11.39 29.87 -22.79
N LYS A 498 11.58 28.56 -23.03
CA LYS A 498 12.27 28.08 -24.23
C LYS A 498 11.38 27.17 -25.07
N LYS A 499 10.56 27.78 -25.93
CA LYS A 499 10.03 27.12 -27.13
C LYS A 499 11.20 26.77 -28.05
N LYS A 500 11.60 25.51 -28.09
CA LYS A 500 12.24 24.91 -29.27
C LYS A 500 11.52 23.61 -29.59
N PHE A 501 11.20 23.45 -30.86
CA PHE A 501 10.78 22.18 -31.46
C PHE A 501 11.85 21.13 -31.14
N TYR A 502 11.43 19.99 -30.58
CA TYR A 502 12.29 18.82 -30.45
C TYR A 502 11.77 17.73 -31.39
N SER A 503 12.50 17.57 -32.49
CA SER A 503 12.49 16.39 -33.32
C SER A 503 13.06 15.20 -32.55
N GLN A 504 12.74 13.99 -33.05
CA GLN A 504 13.14 12.67 -32.57
C GLN A 504 14.53 12.59 -31.89
N THR A 505 14.61 11.72 -30.86
CA THR A 505 15.81 11.16 -30.21
C THR A 505 16.63 12.03 -29.24
N GLU A 506 15.99 12.61 -28.21
CA GLU A 506 16.70 12.91 -26.94
C GLU A 506 15.91 12.34 -25.75
N VAL A 507 16.37 11.20 -25.23
CA VAL A 507 15.95 10.67 -23.93
C VAL A 507 16.53 11.59 -22.86
N MET A 508 15.69 12.18 -22.02
CA MET A 508 16.15 13.05 -20.94
C MET A 508 16.92 12.25 -19.87
N VAL A 509 18.23 12.15 -20.04
CA VAL A 509 19.14 11.71 -18.99
C VAL A 509 19.53 12.93 -18.15
N PRO A 510 19.37 12.91 -16.81
CA PRO A 510 19.91 13.97 -15.96
C PRO A 510 21.41 14.05 -16.16
N SER A 511 21.90 15.19 -16.67
CA SER A 511 23.33 15.47 -16.70
C SER A 511 23.83 15.68 -15.27
N ASP A 512 25.06 15.24 -15.00
CA ASP A 512 25.73 15.29 -13.70
C ASP A 512 25.36 16.54 -12.89
N GLY A 513 24.67 16.32 -11.76
CA GLY A 513 24.31 17.37 -10.79
C GLY A 513 22.83 17.77 -10.71
N GLN A 514 21.94 17.26 -11.56
CA GLN A 514 20.49 17.45 -11.38
C GLN A 514 19.93 16.45 -10.37
N ARG A 515 19.13 16.94 -9.40
CA ARG A 515 18.44 16.10 -8.42
C ARG A 515 17.51 15.14 -9.17
N PRO A 516 17.44 13.85 -8.80
CA PRO A 516 16.48 12.92 -9.41
C PRO A 516 15.07 13.48 -9.21
N HIS A 517 14.40 13.74 -10.33
CA HIS A 517 13.02 14.21 -10.29
C HIS A 517 12.13 13.03 -9.93
N ASN A 518 11.46 13.13 -8.77
CA ASN A 518 10.47 12.14 -8.38
C ASN A 518 9.24 12.27 -9.30
N CYS A 519 8.84 11.17 -9.91
CA CYS A 519 7.62 11.05 -10.67
C CYS A 519 6.55 10.35 -9.83
N LYS A 520 5.30 10.74 -10.06
CA LYS A 520 4.12 10.13 -9.49
C LYS A 520 3.25 9.62 -10.63
N MET A 521 3.12 8.30 -10.74
CA MET A 521 2.23 7.65 -11.69
C MET A 521 1.02 7.09 -10.94
N GLU A 522 -0.19 7.41 -11.37
CA GLU A 522 -1.43 6.96 -10.75
C GLU A 522 -2.23 6.14 -11.75
N ILE A 523 -2.56 4.89 -11.40
CA ILE A 523 -3.37 3.97 -12.20
C ILE A 523 -4.68 3.73 -11.45
N CYS A 524 -5.81 4.13 -12.06
CA CYS A 524 -7.13 3.95 -11.48
C CYS A 524 -8.01 3.05 -12.35
N ILE A 525 -8.45 1.91 -11.81
CA ILE A 525 -9.40 0.96 -12.41
C ILE A 525 -10.78 1.16 -11.77
N TYR A 526 -11.76 1.58 -12.56
CA TYR A 526 -13.11 1.87 -12.07
C TYR A 526 -14.09 0.74 -12.33
N ASP A 527 -14.33 0.41 -13.60
CA ASP A 527 -15.46 -0.42 -14.00
C ASP A 527 -15.00 -1.56 -14.91
N LEU A 528 -15.73 -2.67 -14.87
CA LEU A 528 -15.59 -3.76 -15.83
C LEU A 528 -16.93 -3.98 -16.51
N GLU A 529 -16.93 -3.83 -17.83
CA GLU A 529 -18.06 -4.17 -18.68
C GLU A 529 -17.77 -5.49 -19.40
N VAL A 530 -18.72 -6.41 -19.35
CA VAL A 530 -18.56 -7.75 -19.92
C VAL A 530 -19.74 -8.01 -20.85
N ASP A 531 -19.46 -8.53 -22.05
CA ASP A 531 -20.52 -8.90 -22.97
C ASP A 531 -21.29 -10.14 -22.49
N ASN A 532 -22.52 -10.31 -22.96
CA ASN A 532 -23.37 -11.41 -22.52
C ASN A 532 -22.72 -12.79 -22.77
N ARG A 533 -21.92 -12.93 -23.82
CA ARG A 533 -21.24 -14.20 -24.14
C ARG A 533 -20.22 -14.57 -23.08
N MET A 534 -19.43 -13.60 -22.60
CA MET A 534 -18.46 -13.82 -21.55
C MET A 534 -19.13 -13.99 -20.18
N VAL A 535 -20.26 -13.32 -19.94
CA VAL A 535 -21.08 -13.56 -18.74
C VAL A 535 -21.62 -14.99 -18.72
N ASP A 536 -22.19 -15.47 -19.82
CA ASP A 536 -22.71 -16.83 -19.93
C ASP A 536 -21.60 -17.85 -19.71
N HIS A 537 -20.46 -17.67 -20.39
CA HIS A 537 -19.29 -18.54 -20.25
C HIS A 537 -18.76 -18.61 -18.81
N ILE A 538 -18.59 -17.47 -18.14
CA ILE A 538 -18.11 -17.43 -16.75
C ILE A 538 -19.15 -18.04 -15.79
N SER A 539 -20.44 -17.85 -16.05
CA SER A 539 -21.53 -18.41 -15.24
C SER A 539 -21.67 -19.94 -15.38
N GLU A 540 -21.24 -20.51 -16.52
CA GLU A 540 -21.10 -21.96 -16.69
C GLU A 540 -19.96 -22.53 -15.85
N MET A 541 -18.90 -21.74 -15.63
CA MET A 541 -17.73 -22.16 -14.86
C MET A 541 -17.93 -22.08 -13.35
N GLU A 542 -18.67 -21.08 -12.86
CA GLU A 542 -18.88 -20.85 -11.42
C GLU A 542 -20.27 -20.25 -11.15
N LYS A 543 -20.94 -20.74 -10.10
CA LYS A 543 -22.36 -20.43 -9.83
C LYS A 543 -22.57 -19.01 -9.27
N ASP A 544 -21.54 -18.44 -8.64
CA ASP A 544 -21.50 -17.06 -8.15
C ASP A 544 -20.13 -16.45 -8.50
N PRO A 545 -19.94 -16.01 -9.76
CA PRO A 545 -18.63 -15.66 -10.25
C PRO A 545 -18.14 -14.34 -9.65
N GLN A 546 -17.08 -14.43 -8.86
CA GLN A 546 -16.32 -13.27 -8.40
C GLN A 546 -15.10 -13.07 -9.28
N VAL A 547 -14.91 -11.84 -9.74
CA VAL A 547 -13.81 -11.45 -10.61
C VAL A 547 -13.00 -10.31 -10.03
N TYR A 548 -11.72 -10.28 -10.38
CA TYR A 548 -10.81 -9.18 -10.10
C TYR A 548 -9.86 -8.97 -11.26
N VAL A 549 -9.27 -7.79 -11.33
CA VAL A 549 -8.33 -7.39 -12.38
C VAL A 549 -6.92 -7.36 -11.80
N VAL A 550 -5.96 -7.86 -12.57
CA VAL A 550 -4.53 -7.89 -12.25
C VAL A 550 -3.77 -7.11 -13.31
N TRP A 551 -2.80 -6.31 -12.89
CA TRP A 551 -1.86 -5.66 -13.79
C TRP A 551 -0.47 -5.64 -13.17
N ASN A 552 0.55 -5.53 -14.02
CA ASN A 552 1.94 -5.45 -13.58
C ASN A 552 2.60 -4.20 -14.16
N PHE A 553 3.13 -3.36 -13.29
CA PHE A 553 3.84 -2.16 -13.67
C PHE A 553 5.23 -2.15 -13.02
N LEU A 554 6.30 -2.09 -13.83
CA LEU A 554 7.70 -2.11 -13.35
C LEU A 554 8.03 -3.34 -12.45
N GLY A 555 7.44 -4.50 -12.74
CA GLY A 555 7.63 -5.71 -11.95
C GLY A 555 6.77 -5.78 -10.68
N LEU A 556 6.00 -4.73 -10.39
CA LEU A 556 5.05 -4.69 -9.27
C LEU A 556 3.67 -5.10 -9.76
N GLU A 557 3.28 -6.32 -9.43
CA GLU A 557 1.92 -6.82 -9.62
C GLU A 557 0.96 -6.15 -8.63
N GLN A 558 -0.21 -5.77 -9.12
CA GLN A 558 -1.29 -5.17 -8.35
C GLN A 558 -2.62 -5.78 -8.75
N THR A 559 -3.58 -5.79 -7.83
CA THR A 559 -4.87 -6.41 -8.02
C THR A 559 -6.01 -5.54 -7.49
N THR A 560 -7.20 -5.68 -8.08
CA THR A 560 -8.43 -5.15 -7.50
C THR A 560 -9.04 -6.12 -6.48
N LEU A 561 -9.98 -5.65 -5.67
CA LEU A 561 -10.79 -6.53 -4.83
C LEU A 561 -11.70 -7.40 -5.69
N ALA A 562 -11.87 -8.66 -5.31
CA ALA A 562 -12.80 -9.57 -5.97
C ALA A 562 -14.24 -9.10 -5.77
N MET A 563 -14.99 -8.99 -6.87
CA MET A 563 -16.37 -8.51 -6.89
C MET A 563 -17.25 -9.35 -7.82
N PRO A 564 -18.58 -9.38 -7.61
CA PRO A 564 -19.48 -10.10 -8.50
C PRO A 564 -19.40 -9.57 -9.94
N LEU A 565 -19.35 -10.49 -10.91
CA LEU A 565 -19.16 -10.18 -12.35
C LEU A 565 -20.13 -9.11 -12.89
N THR A 566 -21.39 -9.15 -12.48
CA THR A 566 -22.45 -8.27 -12.99
C THR A 566 -22.46 -6.87 -12.33
N THR A 567 -21.68 -6.67 -11.27
CA THR A 567 -21.63 -5.41 -10.49
C THR A 567 -20.19 -4.94 -10.26
N ALA A 568 -19.26 -5.31 -11.15
CA ALA A 568 -17.83 -5.11 -10.98
C ALA A 568 -17.42 -3.62 -11.16
N HIS A 569 -17.45 -2.86 -10.06
CA HIS A 569 -17.01 -1.46 -9.92
C HIS A 569 -15.85 -1.31 -8.92
N PHE A 570 -14.63 -1.62 -9.32
CA PHE A 570 -13.46 -1.76 -8.45
C PHE A 570 -12.99 -0.49 -7.72
N HIS A 571 -13.18 0.70 -8.30
CA HIS A 571 -12.70 1.99 -7.75
C HIS A 571 -11.27 1.92 -7.15
N THR A 572 -10.39 1.14 -7.77
CA THR A 572 -9.05 0.86 -7.26
C THR A 572 -8.09 1.91 -7.78
N ASN A 573 -7.30 2.51 -6.88
CA ASN A 573 -6.31 3.52 -7.20
C ASN A 573 -4.97 3.09 -6.62
N VAL A 574 -3.98 2.90 -7.50
CA VAL A 574 -2.61 2.62 -7.11
C VAL A 574 -1.70 3.75 -7.57
N VAL A 575 -0.93 4.27 -6.62
CA VAL A 575 0.06 5.33 -6.83
C VAL A 575 1.46 4.73 -6.76
N TYR A 576 2.20 4.87 -7.84
CA TYR A 576 3.62 4.56 -7.91
C TYR A 576 4.41 5.87 -7.76
N PHE A 577 5.31 5.91 -6.78
CA PHE A 577 6.15 7.06 -6.52
C PHE A 577 7.61 6.63 -6.56
N GLY A 578 8.43 7.31 -7.35
CA GLY A 578 9.84 7.00 -7.48
C GLY A 578 10.57 7.96 -8.41
N PRO A 579 11.91 7.92 -8.46
CA PRO A 579 12.66 8.70 -9.43
C PRO A 579 12.28 8.24 -10.85
N LEU A 580 12.08 9.19 -11.77
CA LEU A 580 11.92 8.86 -13.18
C LEU A 580 13.26 8.34 -13.71
N SER A 581 13.49 7.03 -13.63
CA SER A 581 14.70 6.41 -14.14
C SER A 581 14.62 6.25 -15.67
N GLU A 582 15.78 6.19 -16.32
CA GLU A 582 15.87 5.86 -17.74
C GLU A 582 15.25 4.48 -18.04
N GLU A 583 15.33 3.56 -17.08
CA GLU A 583 14.70 2.24 -17.15
C GLU A 583 13.17 2.33 -17.09
N MET A 584 12.60 3.19 -16.25
CA MET A 584 11.17 3.43 -16.22
C MET A 584 10.68 4.05 -17.53
N ALA A 585 11.38 5.07 -18.04
CA ALA A 585 11.07 5.68 -19.33
C ALA A 585 11.15 4.66 -20.48
N ARG A 586 12.20 3.82 -20.51
CA ARG A 586 12.34 2.72 -21.48
C ARG A 586 11.26 1.66 -21.33
N HIS A 587 10.92 1.25 -20.10
CA HIS A 587 9.87 0.26 -19.84
C HIS A 587 8.52 0.75 -20.35
N VAL A 588 8.17 1.99 -20.06
CA VAL A 588 6.91 2.62 -20.49
C VAL A 588 6.90 2.88 -22.01
N GLN A 589 8.06 3.09 -22.64
CA GLN A 589 8.17 3.25 -24.10
C GLN A 589 8.13 1.93 -24.89
N GLN A 590 8.66 0.85 -24.32
CA GLN A 590 8.87 -0.42 -25.01
C GLN A 590 7.84 -1.47 -24.65
N SER A 591 7.10 -1.30 -23.55
CA SER A 591 6.21 -2.32 -23.01
C SER A 591 4.77 -1.82 -22.95
N GLU A 592 3.86 -2.59 -23.55
CA GLU A 592 2.43 -2.49 -23.23
C GLU A 592 2.19 -3.16 -21.88
N MET A 593 1.43 -2.50 -21.00
CA MET A 593 1.11 -3.04 -19.68
C MET A 593 0.01 -4.10 -19.79
N PRO A 594 0.28 -5.37 -19.42
CA PRO A 594 -0.76 -6.40 -19.47
C PRO A 594 -1.78 -6.18 -18.37
N ILE A 595 -3.06 -6.34 -18.72
CA ILE A 595 -4.20 -6.32 -17.81
C ILE A 595 -4.93 -7.65 -17.97
N GLN A 596 -5.09 -8.37 -16.87
CA GLN A 596 -5.70 -9.69 -16.86
C GLN A 596 -6.94 -9.68 -15.98
N LEU A 597 -8.01 -10.32 -16.48
CA LEU A 597 -9.22 -10.56 -15.71
C LEU A 597 -9.18 -11.98 -15.17
N MET A 598 -9.36 -12.09 -13.85
CA MET A 598 -9.25 -13.31 -13.10
C MET A 598 -10.62 -13.67 -12.50
N LEU A 599 -10.99 -14.95 -12.60
CA LEU A 599 -12.18 -15.54 -11.98
C LEU A 599 -11.77 -16.34 -10.74
N VAL A 600 -12.37 -16.05 -9.60
CA VAL A 600 -12.21 -16.79 -8.35
C VAL A 600 -13.10 -18.03 -8.40
N LYS A 601 -12.50 -19.23 -8.27
CA LYS A 601 -13.24 -20.49 -8.17
C LYS A 601 -13.56 -20.82 -6.71
N SER A 602 -14.62 -21.58 -6.51
CA SER A 602 -15.09 -22.14 -5.22
C SER A 602 -14.03 -22.91 -4.41
N ARG A 603 -12.97 -23.40 -5.06
CA ARG A 603 -11.82 -24.06 -4.41
C ARG A 603 -10.73 -23.10 -3.93
N GLY A 604 -10.92 -21.78 -4.06
CA GLY A 604 -9.95 -20.74 -3.71
C GLY A 604 -8.89 -20.46 -4.78
N ASN A 605 -8.89 -21.20 -5.90
CA ASN A 605 -7.98 -20.97 -7.01
C ASN A 605 -8.54 -19.91 -7.98
N ALA A 606 -7.69 -19.06 -8.51
CA ALA A 606 -8.07 -18.10 -9.55
C ALA A 606 -7.67 -18.59 -10.95
N VAL A 607 -8.49 -18.32 -11.96
CA VAL A 607 -8.21 -18.66 -13.36
C VAL A 607 -8.35 -17.42 -14.23
N LYS A 608 -7.39 -17.22 -15.14
CA LYS A 608 -7.44 -16.15 -16.13
C LYS A 608 -8.56 -16.42 -17.12
N VAL A 609 -9.47 -15.45 -17.26
CA VAL A 609 -10.62 -15.53 -18.18
C VAL A 609 -10.55 -14.50 -19.29
N GLY A 610 -9.71 -13.46 -19.16
CA GLY A 610 -9.46 -12.50 -20.21
C GLY A 610 -8.13 -11.78 -20.05
N GLU A 611 -7.58 -11.29 -21.16
CA GLU A 611 -6.33 -10.53 -21.18
C GLU A 611 -6.40 -9.39 -22.20
N GLY A 612 -5.93 -8.22 -21.79
CA GLY A 612 -5.77 -7.04 -22.62
C GLY A 612 -4.43 -6.38 -22.35
N LYS A 613 -4.11 -5.38 -23.17
CA LYS A 613 -2.86 -4.63 -23.07
C LYS A 613 -3.13 -3.14 -23.14
N LEU A 614 -2.41 -2.38 -22.33
CA LEU A 614 -2.54 -0.94 -22.25
C LEU A 614 -1.24 -0.26 -22.70
N ASP A 615 -1.37 0.60 -23.70
CA ASP A 615 -0.29 1.49 -24.13
C ASP A 615 -0.17 2.69 -23.18
N LEU A 616 0.99 2.81 -22.54
CA LEU A 616 1.32 3.88 -21.60
C LEU A 616 2.08 5.04 -22.26
N MET A 617 2.37 4.99 -23.56
CA MET A 617 3.10 6.05 -24.28
C MET A 617 2.46 7.43 -24.12
N GLN A 618 1.13 7.48 -24.07
CA GLN A 618 0.42 8.74 -23.88
C GLN A 618 0.63 9.35 -22.49
N ALA A 619 0.87 8.52 -21.47
CA ALA A 619 1.22 8.97 -20.13
C ALA A 619 2.54 9.73 -20.12
N ILE A 620 3.52 9.27 -20.93
CA ILE A 620 4.82 9.94 -21.08
C ILE A 620 4.66 11.23 -21.89
N ASN A 621 3.96 11.14 -23.02
CA ASN A 621 3.84 12.27 -23.95
C ASN A 621 3.01 13.43 -23.37
N GLN A 622 2.11 13.16 -22.41
CA GLN A 622 1.26 14.16 -21.78
C GLN A 622 1.20 14.00 -20.25
N PRO A 623 2.31 14.22 -19.56
CA PRO A 623 2.51 13.70 -18.22
C PRO A 623 1.78 14.52 -17.12
N ASN A 624 1.04 15.55 -17.49
CA ASN A 624 0.16 16.33 -16.60
C ASN A 624 -1.32 16.26 -17.00
N ARG A 625 -1.64 15.49 -18.04
CA ARG A 625 -3.02 15.25 -18.45
C ARG A 625 -3.30 13.80 -18.15
N GLY A 626 -4.12 13.59 -17.12
CA GLY A 626 -4.69 12.27 -16.96
C GLY A 626 -5.44 11.88 -18.23
N PHE A 627 -5.27 10.64 -18.68
CA PHE A 627 -5.94 10.16 -19.88
C PHE A 627 -6.81 8.96 -19.56
N LEU A 628 -7.96 8.96 -20.23
CA LEU A 628 -8.99 7.96 -20.11
C LEU A 628 -8.84 6.93 -21.21
N ARG A 629 -8.67 5.66 -20.85
CA ARG A 629 -8.63 4.54 -21.81
C ARG A 629 -9.60 3.46 -21.39
N SER A 630 -10.05 2.70 -22.38
CA SER A 630 -10.81 1.47 -22.16
C SER A 630 -9.97 0.37 -22.79
N VAL A 631 -9.71 -0.70 -22.05
CA VAL A 631 -8.86 -1.80 -22.46
C VAL A 631 -9.75 -3.00 -22.78
N SER A 632 -9.76 -3.39 -24.05
CA SER A 632 -10.45 -4.61 -24.46
C SER A 632 -9.70 -5.83 -23.94
N LEU A 633 -10.41 -6.66 -23.19
CA LEU A 633 -9.96 -7.94 -22.67
C LEU A 633 -10.45 -9.04 -23.61
N ALA A 634 -9.53 -9.66 -24.33
CA ALA A 634 -9.82 -10.82 -25.16
C ALA A 634 -9.99 -12.05 -24.27
N ALA A 635 -11.12 -12.74 -24.43
CA ALA A 635 -11.43 -14.00 -23.75
C ALA A 635 -11.63 -15.13 -24.77
N GLU A 636 -11.61 -16.39 -24.32
CA GLU A 636 -11.91 -17.54 -25.19
C GLU A 636 -13.33 -17.47 -25.77
N GLN A 637 -14.28 -16.94 -24.99
CA GLN A 637 -15.67 -16.73 -25.40
C GLN A 637 -16.16 -15.36 -24.91
N GLY A 638 -16.32 -14.42 -25.85
CA GLY A 638 -16.78 -13.06 -25.58
C GLY A 638 -15.65 -12.05 -25.39
N TYR A 639 -15.98 -10.86 -24.89
CA TYR A 639 -15.02 -9.79 -24.63
C TYR A 639 -15.42 -8.99 -23.40
N GLY A 640 -14.40 -8.62 -22.62
CA GLY A 640 -14.52 -7.67 -21.52
C GLY A 640 -13.93 -6.33 -21.91
N THR A 641 -14.31 -5.27 -21.22
CA THR A 641 -13.67 -3.95 -21.30
C THR A 641 -13.48 -3.42 -19.90
N VAL A 642 -12.24 -3.02 -19.58
CA VAL A 642 -11.85 -2.37 -18.30
C VAL A 642 -11.49 -0.92 -18.53
#